data_AF-B0DYM4-F1
#
_entry.id   AF-B0DYM4-F1
#
_cell.length_a   1.000
_cell.length_b   1.000
_cell.length_c   1.000
_cell.angle_alpha   90.00
_cell.angle_beta   90.00
_cell.angle_gamma   90.00
#
_symmetry.space_group_name_H-M   'P 1'
#
loop_
_entity.id
_entity.type
_entity.pdbx_description
1 polymer ?
#
loop_
_entity_poly.entity_id
_entity_poly.type
_entity_poly.pdbx_seq_one_letter_code
_entity_poly.pdbx_strand_id
1 'polypeptide(L)'
;MPAPSNPAKACKGKNNKRAPKSKTKSPPKLSANDYARLQKASVEKKKQYGKSENTNSNYCGQVKRGQEFVARFSVEQAEAEKRWQEEGDEVLSGDDDEDEIHEDGPAKLDPNFHKAFDGSPIECTPLAISMFMTHKCFTENRKASTAISIHAAFTRYYDQMANDMYRGRWHFNDARQRWEGNPTRSAEVEDMLDACKNKDGEGERHHSRAMSLADVQALFAHSEKTCPSDLEITDQKTLALKAGHLFNIAFASFSWLIWTRVNEAASLQAKHVDFAPPPKPGKPHLPYVKFNLRNRKNWQKKSKNGENGLNGHTYNVYPQPNNPAIDLYTHVWKWKEFYETRLLGRKLQPNDYIFPSFGVNGLVAHPHVPISSDLIQKRINEWTAAAGIRGAGHFTTHCFRRGGAQYRFMFAPIGQRWTLARIRWWGGWAIGEHRDTLIRYLLDELYTYEEDHSDALCPVDYEASMSHMGETGETQPLTAAEGMELFAAQSAEQRRMYEEIRSLISERPQVMPLKQPVPPPTSYGCFINHGTQSGDHVNYLPMPTQAPPFVSRSTYPTAGTGYAAVLPLQSSSVTNVIASGAGCPLPVEPSAVVPEISRKLGATAWKQVVRDWEYPDPSRNHHTALEHWKHEWHASNRQSQLWGQRRTIALEFIEEFGRDEASFLGAYPEHKDGITALLHAIRAKGQAEGKILSRNRRKNTAK
;
A
#
# COMPACT_ATOMS: atom_id res chain seq x y z
N MET A 1 -81.38 13.55 48.02
CA MET A 1 -81.31 12.14 48.46
C MET A 1 -80.60 11.31 47.36
N PRO A 2 -79.88 10.22 47.69
CA PRO A 2 -78.45 10.19 47.30
C PRO A 2 -77.94 9.00 46.44
N ALA A 3 -76.87 9.28 45.68
CA ALA A 3 -75.70 8.41 45.39
C ALA A 3 -75.93 7.12 44.54
N PRO A 4 -74.88 6.34 44.14
CA PRO A 4 -73.42 6.55 44.28
C PRO A 4 -72.55 6.38 42.98
N SER A 5 -71.24 6.66 43.09
CA SER A 5 -70.05 6.10 42.37
C SER A 5 -70.16 5.71 40.86
N ASN A 6 -69.29 6.16 39.92
CA ASN A 6 -67.84 6.43 40.04
C ASN A 6 -67.32 7.51 39.04
N PRO A 7 -66.25 8.27 39.39
CA PRO A 7 -65.52 9.21 38.50
C PRO A 7 -64.36 8.49 37.75
N ALA A 8 -63.75 9.00 36.68
CA ALA A 8 -63.98 10.12 35.74
C ALA A 8 -63.23 9.76 34.42
N LYS A 9 -63.68 10.12 33.18
CA LYS A 9 -63.71 11.45 32.52
C LYS A 9 -62.38 12.24 32.62
N ALA A 10 -61.88 12.94 31.60
CA ALA A 10 -62.17 12.97 30.15
C ALA A 10 -61.00 13.65 29.40
N CYS A 11 -61.05 13.72 28.06
CA CYS A 11 -59.93 14.16 27.20
C CYS A 11 -59.70 15.68 27.07
N LYS A 12 -58.49 16.00 26.55
CA LYS A 12 -58.02 17.23 25.87
C LYS A 12 -57.63 18.46 26.74
N GLY A 13 -56.33 18.75 26.70
CA GLY A 13 -55.75 20.07 26.95
C GLY A 13 -54.31 20.14 26.42
N LYS A 14 -54.10 20.72 25.22
CA LYS A 14 -52.74 21.03 24.72
C LYS A 14 -52.23 22.25 25.49
N ASN A 15 -51.09 22.13 26.17
CA ASN A 15 -50.37 23.30 26.67
C ASN A 15 -48.86 23.05 26.72
N ASN A 16 -48.08 24.04 26.29
CA ASN A 16 -46.62 23.90 26.14
C ASN A 16 -45.93 23.72 27.50
N LYS A 17 -45.16 22.64 27.64
CA LYS A 17 -44.15 22.52 28.71
C LYS A 17 -42.78 22.22 28.08
N ARG A 18 -41.84 23.12 28.34
CA ARG A 18 -40.43 23.03 27.91
C ARG A 18 -39.82 21.72 28.43
N ALA A 19 -38.93 21.12 27.64
CA ALA A 19 -38.08 20.04 28.09
C ALA A 19 -37.33 20.45 29.38
N PRO A 20 -37.11 19.53 30.34
CA PRO A 20 -36.52 19.88 31.63
C PRO A 20 -35.11 20.43 31.43
N LYS A 21 -34.83 21.63 31.98
CA LYS A 21 -33.46 22.11 32.11
C LYS A 21 -32.66 21.06 32.87
N SER A 22 -31.57 20.60 32.27
CA SER A 22 -30.57 19.77 32.97
C SER A 22 -30.21 20.49 34.27
N LYS A 23 -30.43 19.83 35.42
CA LYS A 23 -29.90 20.32 36.69
C LYS A 23 -28.39 20.17 36.62
N THR A 24 -27.69 21.27 36.35
CA THR A 24 -26.23 21.35 36.46
C THR A 24 -25.86 20.88 37.86
N LYS A 25 -25.36 19.65 37.98
CA LYS A 25 -24.81 19.16 39.25
C LYS A 25 -23.63 20.05 39.56
N SER A 26 -23.70 20.76 40.67
CA SER A 26 -22.54 21.47 41.21
C SER A 26 -21.38 20.48 41.33
N PRO A 27 -20.15 20.88 40.97
CA PRO A 27 -19.00 19.98 41.04
C PRO A 27 -18.87 19.47 42.48
N PRO A 28 -18.63 18.17 42.69
CA PRO A 28 -18.49 17.62 44.04
C PRO A 28 -17.34 18.33 44.75
N LYS A 29 -17.58 18.78 45.99
CA LYS A 29 -16.53 19.41 46.81
C LYS A 29 -15.38 18.43 46.97
N LEU A 30 -14.19 18.82 46.51
CA LEU A 30 -12.97 18.03 46.67
C LEU A 30 -12.64 17.93 48.17
N SER A 31 -12.52 16.70 48.67
CA SER A 31 -12.05 16.42 50.02
C SER A 31 -10.52 16.34 50.06
N ALA A 32 -9.91 16.40 51.24
CA ALA A 32 -8.46 16.19 51.39
C ALA A 32 -8.02 14.81 50.82
N ASN A 33 -8.86 13.78 50.98
CA ASN A 33 -8.61 12.45 50.45
C ASN A 33 -8.73 12.36 48.92
N ASP A 34 -9.38 13.33 48.26
CA ASP A 34 -9.46 13.36 46.80
C ASP A 34 -8.12 13.65 46.13
N TYR A 35 -7.21 14.39 46.78
CA TYR A 35 -5.87 14.60 46.24
C TYR A 35 -5.13 13.27 46.06
N ALA A 36 -4.98 12.50 47.13
CA ALA A 36 -4.30 11.20 47.10
C ALA A 36 -5.04 10.19 46.19
N ARG A 37 -6.38 10.20 46.20
CA ARG A 37 -7.22 9.35 45.34
C ARG A 37 -7.01 9.66 43.85
N LEU A 38 -7.03 10.94 43.47
CA LEU A 38 -6.83 11.39 42.09
C LEU A 38 -5.37 11.25 41.64
N GLN A 39 -4.39 11.42 42.54
CA GLN A 39 -2.98 11.18 42.27
C GLN A 39 -2.73 9.69 41.96
N LYS A 40 -3.20 8.78 42.81
CA LYS A 40 -3.11 7.32 42.60
C LYS A 40 -3.86 6.89 41.34
N ALA A 41 -5.07 7.42 41.11
CA ALA A 41 -5.82 7.16 39.88
C ALA A 41 -5.12 7.72 38.62
N SER A 42 -4.46 8.87 38.70
CA SER A 42 -3.69 9.46 37.60
C SER A 42 -2.49 8.58 37.21
N VAL A 43 -1.75 8.06 38.19
CA VAL A 43 -0.65 7.10 37.95
C VAL A 43 -1.19 5.82 37.30
N GLU A 44 -2.24 5.20 37.85
CA GLU A 44 -2.78 3.95 37.32
C GLU A 44 -3.39 4.14 35.92
N LYS A 45 -4.06 5.27 35.66
CA LYS A 45 -4.62 5.57 34.33
C LYS A 45 -3.55 5.94 33.30
N LYS A 46 -2.44 6.58 33.70
CA LYS A 46 -1.25 6.75 32.84
C LYS A 46 -0.62 5.40 32.48
N LYS A 47 -0.54 4.46 33.43
CA LYS A 47 -0.05 3.08 33.21
C LYS A 47 -0.97 2.27 32.30
N GLN A 48 -2.28 2.35 32.52
CA GLN A 48 -3.31 1.62 31.77
C GLN A 48 -3.50 2.13 30.32
N TYR A 49 -3.45 3.44 30.09
CA TYR A 49 -3.78 4.05 28.79
C TYR A 49 -2.62 4.76 28.08
N GLY A 50 -1.43 4.86 28.68
CA GLY A 50 -0.26 5.51 28.06
C GLY A 50 0.36 4.72 26.89
N LYS A 51 0.16 3.41 26.87
CA LYS A 51 0.50 2.46 25.78
C LYS A 51 -0.50 1.30 25.82
N SER A 52 -0.55 0.50 24.75
CA SER A 52 -1.30 -0.76 24.77
C SER A 52 -0.64 -1.79 25.70
N GLU A 53 -1.44 -2.71 26.23
CA GLU A 53 -1.02 -3.79 27.11
C GLU A 53 0.09 -4.67 26.50
N ASN A 54 -0.05 -5.02 25.21
CA ASN A 54 0.98 -5.75 24.47
C ASN A 54 2.32 -4.98 24.41
N THR A 55 2.30 -3.65 24.25
CA THR A 55 3.52 -2.83 24.30
C THR A 55 4.10 -2.76 25.70
N ASN A 56 3.27 -2.68 26.75
CA ASN A 56 3.74 -2.75 28.15
C ASN A 56 4.47 -4.08 28.41
N SER A 57 3.83 -5.21 28.09
CA SER A 57 4.38 -6.56 28.27
C SER A 57 5.70 -6.76 27.53
N ASN A 58 5.76 -6.39 26.23
CA ASN A 58 6.98 -6.51 25.43
C ASN A 58 8.14 -5.68 25.99
N TYR A 59 7.88 -4.45 26.48
CA TYR A 59 8.94 -3.58 27.01
C TYR A 59 9.50 -4.14 28.33
N CYS A 60 8.64 -4.58 29.25
CA CYS A 60 9.09 -5.27 30.47
C CYS A 60 9.89 -6.54 30.13
N GLY A 61 9.48 -7.28 29.09
CA GLY A 61 10.21 -8.44 28.60
C GLY A 61 11.59 -8.12 28.01
N GLN A 62 11.81 -6.94 27.42
CA GLN A 62 13.15 -6.54 26.95
C GLN A 62 14.08 -6.22 28.13
N VAL A 63 13.60 -5.47 29.13
CA VAL A 63 14.39 -5.15 30.34
C VAL A 63 14.81 -6.44 31.05
N LYS A 64 13.87 -7.38 31.27
CA LYS A 64 14.19 -8.68 31.89
C LYS A 64 15.24 -9.47 31.09
N ARG A 65 15.15 -9.49 29.75
CA ARG A 65 16.17 -10.14 28.90
C ARG A 65 17.52 -9.45 28.93
N GLY A 66 17.57 -8.17 29.26
CA GLY A 66 18.80 -7.44 29.55
C GLY A 66 19.40 -7.87 30.88
N GLN A 67 18.60 -7.94 31.95
CA GLN A 67 19.03 -8.43 33.27
C GLN A 67 19.56 -9.87 33.17
N GLU A 68 18.83 -10.75 32.49
CA GLU A 68 19.25 -12.12 32.15
C GLU A 68 20.53 -12.19 31.29
N PHE A 69 20.88 -11.12 30.57
CA PHE A 69 22.11 -11.03 29.78
C PHE A 69 23.30 -10.56 30.63
N VAL A 70 23.20 -9.45 31.37
CA VAL A 70 24.35 -8.93 32.14
C VAL A 70 24.75 -9.87 33.26
N ALA A 71 23.79 -10.48 33.96
CA ALA A 71 24.06 -11.47 35.00
C ALA A 71 24.77 -12.72 34.43
N ARG A 72 24.38 -13.17 33.22
CA ARG A 72 25.01 -14.30 32.54
C ARG A 72 26.41 -13.93 32.04
N PHE A 73 26.55 -12.76 31.41
CA PHE A 73 27.81 -12.30 30.82
C PHE A 73 28.89 -12.08 31.89
N SER A 74 28.57 -11.50 33.04
CA SER A 74 29.54 -11.37 34.14
C SER A 74 30.00 -12.71 34.72
N VAL A 75 29.15 -13.74 34.73
CA VAL A 75 29.57 -15.11 35.12
C VAL A 75 30.45 -15.74 34.02
N GLU A 76 30.02 -15.66 32.77
CA GLU A 76 30.78 -16.16 31.60
C GLU A 76 32.17 -15.51 31.49
N GLN A 77 32.31 -14.22 31.87
CA GLN A 77 33.60 -13.52 31.94
C GLN A 77 34.43 -13.89 33.18
N ALA A 78 33.83 -13.97 34.37
CA ALA A 78 34.56 -14.35 35.58
C ALA A 78 35.10 -15.80 35.52
N GLU A 79 34.38 -16.71 34.86
CA GLU A 79 34.88 -18.06 34.57
C GLU A 79 36.04 -18.06 33.56
N ALA A 80 36.04 -17.14 32.59
CA ALA A 80 37.11 -17.01 31.59
C ALA A 80 38.38 -16.37 32.18
N GLU A 81 38.25 -15.26 32.93
CA GLU A 81 39.36 -14.62 33.64
C GLU A 81 39.99 -15.59 34.66
N LYS A 82 39.17 -16.41 35.33
CA LYS A 82 39.68 -17.45 36.23
C LYS A 82 40.50 -18.51 35.48
N ARG A 83 40.04 -19.02 34.33
CA ARG A 83 40.83 -19.99 33.54
C ARG A 83 42.15 -19.40 33.08
N TRP A 84 42.13 -18.16 32.57
CA TRP A 84 43.34 -17.45 32.18
C TRP A 84 44.36 -17.31 33.34
N GLN A 85 43.88 -17.16 34.58
CA GLN A 85 44.73 -17.14 35.78
C GLN A 85 45.14 -18.54 36.27
N GLU A 86 44.44 -19.61 35.88
CA GLU A 86 44.76 -21.00 36.24
C GLU A 86 45.62 -21.73 35.18
N GLU A 87 45.61 -21.27 33.92
CA GLU A 87 46.35 -21.83 32.77
C GLU A 87 47.63 -21.01 32.44
N GLY A 88 48.21 -20.33 33.43
CA GLY A 88 49.17 -19.24 33.23
C GLY A 88 50.53 -19.61 32.61
N ASP A 89 50.97 -18.76 31.67
CA ASP A 89 52.37 -18.46 31.31
C ASP A 89 53.21 -19.56 30.63
N GLU A 90 52.60 -20.60 30.03
CA GLU A 90 53.34 -21.68 29.31
C GLU A 90 53.16 -21.67 27.77
N VAL A 91 52.75 -20.55 27.15
CA VAL A 91 52.78 -20.38 25.67
C VAL A 91 53.21 -18.96 25.26
N LEU A 92 54.49 -18.65 25.44
CA LEU A 92 55.16 -17.50 24.80
C LEU A 92 56.50 -17.91 24.18
N SER A 93 56.42 -18.62 23.06
CA SER A 93 57.50 -18.72 22.08
C SER A 93 56.88 -18.89 20.69
N GLY A 94 57.05 -17.90 19.82
CA GLY A 94 56.39 -17.79 18.52
C GLY A 94 56.56 -16.36 18.04
N ASP A 95 57.65 -16.13 17.29
CA ASP A 95 58.15 -14.79 16.98
C ASP A 95 57.30 -14.03 15.96
N ASP A 96 57.37 -12.70 16.05
CA ASP A 96 57.14 -11.68 15.02
C ASP A 96 55.90 -11.79 14.10
N ASP A 97 54.89 -10.94 14.39
CA ASP A 97 54.39 -9.98 13.40
C ASP A 97 53.85 -8.73 14.14
N GLU A 98 54.39 -7.53 13.85
CA GLU A 98 54.03 -6.28 14.52
C GLU A 98 52.75 -5.66 13.92
N ASP A 99 51.64 -5.77 14.65
CA ASP A 99 50.49 -4.86 14.51
C ASP A 99 50.09 -4.39 15.93
N GLU A 100 50.67 -3.28 16.40
CA GLU A 100 50.31 -2.67 17.69
C GLU A 100 48.86 -2.16 17.67
N ILE A 101 47.92 -3.01 18.07
CA ILE A 101 46.58 -2.57 18.44
C ILE A 101 46.70 -1.74 19.72
N HIS A 102 46.71 -0.41 19.59
CA HIS A 102 46.58 0.50 20.72
C HIS A 102 45.27 0.21 21.48
N GLU A 103 45.38 -0.52 22.59
CA GLU A 103 44.25 -0.97 23.42
C GLU A 103 43.72 0.15 24.32
N ASP A 104 43.21 1.23 23.70
CA ASP A 104 42.57 2.38 24.36
C ASP A 104 41.15 2.02 24.86
N GLY A 105 41.07 0.96 25.67
CA GLY A 105 39.84 0.44 26.28
C GLY A 105 40.07 0.03 27.74
N PRO A 106 39.05 0.12 28.62
CA PRO A 106 39.19 -0.30 30.01
C PRO A 106 39.32 -1.83 30.09
N ALA A 107 40.55 -2.33 30.19
CA ALA A 107 40.93 -3.74 30.16
C ALA A 107 40.39 -4.62 31.32
N LYS A 108 39.39 -4.15 32.09
CA LYS A 108 38.66 -4.91 33.11
C LYS A 108 37.18 -4.55 33.11
N LEU A 109 36.32 -5.57 33.15
CA LEU A 109 34.87 -5.40 33.28
C LEU A 109 34.53 -4.71 34.60
N ASP A 110 33.62 -3.72 34.59
CA ASP A 110 33.15 -3.05 35.82
C ASP A 110 32.64 -4.12 36.82
N PRO A 111 33.15 -4.16 38.07
CA PRO A 111 32.68 -5.11 39.09
C PRO A 111 31.16 -5.08 39.34
N ASN A 112 30.49 -3.98 39.00
CA ASN A 112 29.04 -3.80 39.09
C ASN A 112 28.29 -4.00 37.77
N PHE A 113 28.93 -4.43 36.68
CA PHE A 113 28.29 -4.66 35.38
C PHE A 113 27.06 -5.59 35.49
N HIS A 114 27.14 -6.62 36.33
CA HIS A 114 26.03 -7.53 36.63
C HIS A 114 24.79 -6.82 37.22
N LYS A 115 24.95 -5.64 37.83
CA LYS A 115 23.91 -4.79 38.42
C LYS A 115 23.44 -3.66 37.50
N ALA A 116 23.99 -3.50 36.30
CA ALA A 116 23.74 -2.34 35.42
C ALA A 116 22.25 -2.07 35.14
N PHE A 117 21.40 -3.10 35.23
CA PHE A 117 19.95 -3.02 35.02
C PHE A 117 19.11 -3.24 36.29
N ASP A 118 19.74 -3.34 37.46
CA ASP A 118 19.07 -3.64 38.74
C ASP A 118 18.75 -2.37 39.53
N GLY A 119 17.86 -1.57 38.97
CA GLY A 119 17.39 -0.32 39.56
C GLY A 119 18.11 0.90 39.00
N SER A 120 18.60 1.78 39.88
CA SER A 120 19.20 3.06 39.49
C SER A 120 20.38 2.86 38.52
N PRO A 121 20.45 3.61 37.42
CA PRO A 121 21.53 3.49 36.46
C PRO A 121 22.87 3.97 37.07
N ILE A 122 23.88 3.13 36.91
CA ILE A 122 25.28 3.32 37.29
C ILE A 122 26.14 3.66 36.06
N GLU A 123 27.43 3.90 36.26
CA GLU A 123 28.39 4.31 35.23
C GLU A 123 28.42 3.39 34.01
N CYS A 124 28.59 2.07 34.18
CA CYS A 124 28.60 1.09 33.09
C CYS A 124 27.21 0.80 32.46
N THR A 125 26.14 1.51 32.83
CA THR A 125 24.79 1.24 32.28
C THR A 125 24.70 1.47 30.78
N PRO A 126 25.23 2.57 30.19
CA PRO A 126 25.23 2.76 28.75
C PRO A 126 25.95 1.62 28.02
N LEU A 127 27.16 1.25 28.49
CA LEU A 127 27.95 0.13 27.97
C LEU A 127 27.18 -1.19 28.04
N ALA A 128 26.51 -1.49 29.15
CA ALA A 128 25.67 -2.67 29.26
C ALA A 128 24.50 -2.67 28.25
N ILE A 129 23.87 -1.52 27.97
CA ILE A 129 22.82 -1.40 26.94
C ILE A 129 23.44 -1.59 25.54
N SER A 130 24.59 -0.97 25.29
CA SER A 130 25.36 -1.08 24.04
C SER A 130 25.71 -2.54 23.75
N MET A 131 26.40 -3.22 24.67
CA MET A 131 26.76 -4.65 24.58
C MET A 131 25.53 -5.56 24.44
N PHE A 132 24.41 -5.27 25.11
CA PHE A 132 23.17 -6.03 24.93
C PHE A 132 22.58 -5.84 23.52
N MET A 133 22.63 -4.61 22.98
CA MET A 133 22.22 -4.33 21.60
C MET A 133 23.15 -5.00 20.59
N THR A 134 24.47 -4.99 20.82
CA THR A 134 25.47 -5.73 20.04
C THR A 134 25.17 -7.23 20.03
N HIS A 135 25.04 -7.85 21.21
CA HIS A 135 24.77 -9.28 21.35
C HIS A 135 23.47 -9.71 20.67
N LYS A 136 22.42 -8.86 20.70
CA LYS A 136 21.17 -9.17 19.97
C LYS A 136 21.29 -8.93 18.48
N CYS A 137 21.82 -7.80 18.02
CA CYS A 137 21.73 -7.46 16.60
C CYS A 137 22.82 -8.13 15.76
N PHE A 138 24.04 -8.23 16.29
CA PHE A 138 25.18 -8.85 15.61
C PHE A 138 25.29 -10.34 15.97
N THR A 139 25.50 -10.71 17.25
CA THR A 139 25.74 -12.12 17.63
C THR A 139 24.53 -13.05 17.42
N GLU A 140 23.31 -12.66 17.84
CA GLU A 140 22.09 -13.44 17.55
C GLU A 140 21.55 -13.25 16.11
N ASN A 141 22.20 -12.39 15.33
CA ASN A 141 21.78 -11.89 14.01
C ASN A 141 20.28 -11.52 13.96
N ARG A 142 19.91 -10.51 14.76
CA ARG A 142 18.55 -9.95 14.80
C ARG A 142 18.47 -8.64 14.03
N LYS A 143 17.31 -8.39 13.40
CA LYS A 143 17.06 -7.16 12.64
C LYS A 143 17.03 -5.91 13.53
N ALA A 144 17.37 -4.75 12.95
CA ALA A 144 17.36 -3.41 13.56
C ALA A 144 16.13 -3.05 14.42
N SER A 145 14.94 -3.61 14.10
CA SER A 145 13.72 -3.45 14.92
C SER A 145 13.87 -3.97 16.36
N THR A 146 14.83 -4.86 16.59
CA THR A 146 15.21 -5.40 17.90
C THR A 146 15.94 -4.33 18.73
N ALA A 147 16.97 -3.69 18.17
CA ALA A 147 17.66 -2.55 18.79
C ALA A 147 16.68 -1.42 19.13
N ILE A 148 15.82 -1.03 18.20
CA ILE A 148 14.78 0.00 18.42
C ILE A 148 13.83 -0.42 19.56
N SER A 149 13.48 -1.71 19.67
CA SER A 149 12.65 -2.20 20.76
C SER A 149 13.37 -2.26 22.11
N ILE A 150 14.69 -2.49 22.14
CA ILE A 150 15.51 -2.49 23.35
C ILE A 150 15.66 -1.05 23.84
N HIS A 151 16.14 -0.15 22.97
CA HIS A 151 16.28 1.28 23.24
C HIS A 151 14.99 1.89 23.77
N ALA A 152 13.85 1.68 23.10
CA ALA A 152 12.56 2.23 23.56
C ALA A 152 12.05 1.62 24.87
N ALA A 153 12.46 0.40 25.22
CA ALA A 153 12.12 -0.24 26.49
C ALA A 153 12.94 0.33 27.65
N PHE A 154 14.27 0.37 27.52
CA PHE A 154 15.16 0.95 28.53
C PHE A 154 14.95 2.46 28.69
N THR A 155 14.73 3.20 27.59
CA THR A 155 14.38 4.63 27.66
C THR A 155 13.16 4.82 28.55
N ARG A 156 12.09 4.03 28.37
CA ARG A 156 10.89 4.10 29.21
C ARG A 156 11.16 3.66 30.65
N TYR A 157 11.97 2.62 30.87
CA TYR A 157 12.28 2.09 32.19
C TYR A 157 12.89 3.17 33.08
N TYR A 158 13.94 3.85 32.61
CA TYR A 158 14.56 4.95 33.34
C TYR A 158 13.71 6.24 33.34
N ASP A 159 13.05 6.60 32.22
CA ASP A 159 12.12 7.75 32.17
C ASP A 159 10.92 7.62 33.15
N GLN A 160 10.65 6.44 33.71
CA GLN A 160 9.57 6.20 34.68
C GLN A 160 10.10 5.79 36.08
N MET A 161 11.41 5.72 36.25
CA MET A 161 12.06 5.34 37.51
C MET A 161 12.15 6.52 38.48
N ALA A 162 12.14 6.23 39.78
CA ALA A 162 12.37 7.18 40.87
C ALA A 162 11.58 8.51 40.73
N ASN A 163 10.29 8.40 40.38
CA ASN A 163 9.40 9.55 40.14
C ASN A 163 9.93 10.51 39.05
N ASP A 164 10.19 9.96 37.86
CA ASP A 164 10.68 10.66 36.66
C ASP A 164 12.09 11.30 36.80
N MET A 165 12.89 10.92 37.81
CA MET A 165 14.20 11.52 38.11
C MET A 165 15.26 11.31 37.03
N TYR A 166 15.25 10.17 36.34
CA TYR A 166 16.23 9.83 35.29
C TYR A 166 15.80 10.30 33.89
N ARG A 167 15.07 11.42 33.79
CA ARG A 167 14.71 12.05 32.52
C ARG A 167 15.70 13.13 32.13
N GLY A 168 16.27 13.00 30.94
CA GLY A 168 17.17 14.01 30.37
C GLY A 168 18.32 13.39 29.61
N ARG A 169 19.31 14.21 29.26
CA ARG A 169 20.59 13.76 28.69
C ARG A 169 21.42 13.07 29.78
N TRP A 170 22.06 11.96 29.45
CA TRP A 170 22.97 11.28 30.37
C TRP A 170 24.17 12.16 30.70
N HIS A 171 24.50 12.29 31.99
CA HIS A 171 25.68 12.97 32.50
C HIS A 171 25.96 12.59 33.96
N PHE A 172 27.20 12.76 34.42
CA PHE A 172 27.51 12.78 35.85
C PHE A 172 27.18 14.16 36.43
N ASN A 173 26.73 14.22 37.68
CA ASN A 173 26.43 15.45 38.41
C ASN A 173 27.36 15.57 39.62
N ASP A 174 28.46 16.30 39.47
CA ASP A 174 29.52 16.45 40.48
C ASP A 174 28.99 16.99 41.82
N ALA A 175 28.07 17.95 41.77
CA ALA A 175 27.46 18.55 42.96
C ALA A 175 26.56 17.57 43.75
N ARG A 176 26.24 16.41 43.19
CA ARG A 176 25.45 15.34 43.81
C ARG A 176 26.17 13.98 43.85
N GLN A 177 27.40 13.90 43.32
CA GLN A 177 28.21 12.69 43.19
C GLN A 177 27.41 11.48 42.66
N ARG A 178 26.64 11.69 41.58
CA ARG A 178 25.78 10.67 40.99
C ARG A 178 25.50 10.92 39.50
N TRP A 179 25.18 9.84 38.78
CA TRP A 179 24.69 9.91 37.41
C TRP A 179 23.23 10.40 37.33
N GLU A 180 22.93 11.28 36.38
CA GLU A 180 21.60 11.86 36.14
C GLU A 180 21.22 11.85 34.64
N GLY A 181 19.91 11.91 34.36
CA GLY A 181 19.37 11.70 33.02
C GLY A 181 19.23 10.22 32.65
N ASN A 182 19.01 9.93 31.37
CA ASN A 182 18.65 8.58 30.90
C ASN A 182 19.83 7.94 30.13
N PRO A 183 20.34 6.75 30.53
CA PRO A 183 21.51 6.13 29.89
C PRO A 183 21.30 5.76 28.42
N THR A 184 20.06 5.64 27.93
CA THR A 184 19.78 5.46 26.49
C THR A 184 19.95 6.72 25.65
N ARG A 185 20.38 7.83 26.27
CA ARG A 185 20.67 9.14 25.66
C ARG A 185 22.11 9.58 25.97
N SER A 186 22.99 8.59 26.09
CA SER A 186 24.44 8.73 25.94
C SER A 186 24.80 8.68 24.46
N ALA A 187 26.00 9.14 24.08
CA ALA A 187 26.51 8.96 22.72
C ALA A 187 26.58 7.47 22.36
N GLU A 188 27.29 6.68 23.18
CA GLU A 188 27.49 5.23 23.00
C GLU A 188 26.21 4.45 22.65
N VAL A 189 25.08 4.70 23.33
CA VAL A 189 23.83 3.98 23.06
C VAL A 189 23.07 4.52 21.84
N GLU A 190 23.27 5.80 21.48
CA GLU A 190 22.73 6.37 20.25
C GLU A 190 23.57 5.94 19.03
N ASP A 191 24.89 5.90 19.14
CA ASP A 191 25.84 5.41 18.12
C ASP A 191 25.64 3.90 17.88
N MET A 192 25.53 3.09 18.93
CA MET A 192 25.22 1.66 18.80
C MET A 192 23.80 1.42 18.24
N LEU A 193 22.84 2.31 18.52
CA LEU A 193 21.52 2.24 17.88
C LEU A 193 21.61 2.49 16.37
N ASP A 194 22.47 3.40 15.93
CA ASP A 194 22.66 3.72 14.51
C ASP A 194 23.50 2.67 13.78
N ALA A 195 24.54 2.12 14.40
CA ALA A 195 25.22 0.90 13.92
C ALA A 195 24.22 -0.27 13.75
N CYS A 196 23.34 -0.49 14.73
CA CYS A 196 22.28 -1.51 14.66
C CYS A 196 21.21 -1.23 13.57
N LYS A 197 21.01 0.02 13.14
CA LYS A 197 20.14 0.36 12.00
C LYS A 197 20.84 0.08 10.67
N ASN A 198 22.12 0.45 10.57
CA ASN A 198 22.89 0.41 9.33
C ASN A 198 23.35 -1.02 8.96
N LYS A 199 23.53 -1.90 9.96
CA LYS A 199 23.97 -3.30 9.83
C LYS A 199 23.34 -4.08 8.66
N ASP A 200 22.02 -3.99 8.49
CA ASP A 200 21.27 -4.79 7.51
C ASP A 200 21.01 -4.02 6.18
N GLY A 201 21.57 -2.81 6.02
CA GLY A 201 21.26 -1.88 4.93
C GLY A 201 19.79 -1.40 4.93
N GLU A 202 19.33 -0.81 3.81
CA GLU A 202 17.89 -0.67 3.56
C GLU A 202 17.29 -2.03 3.16
N GLY A 203 17.10 -2.89 4.16
CA GLY A 203 16.57 -4.24 3.97
C GLY A 203 15.20 -4.25 3.25
N GLU A 204 15.08 -5.15 2.28
CA GLU A 204 13.93 -5.31 1.39
C GLU A 204 12.60 -5.19 2.15
N ARG A 205 11.82 -4.17 1.78
CA ARG A 205 10.52 -3.92 2.40
C ARG A 205 9.50 -4.84 1.75
N HIS A 206 9.05 -5.86 2.49
CA HIS A 206 7.87 -6.66 2.15
C HIS A 206 6.61 -5.79 2.19
N HIS A 207 6.46 -4.91 1.21
CA HIS A 207 5.29 -4.08 1.00
C HIS A 207 4.10 -4.96 0.63
N SER A 208 2.92 -4.51 1.02
CA SER A 208 1.69 -5.24 0.71
C SER A 208 1.46 -5.17 -0.80
N ARG A 209 1.25 -6.34 -1.43
CA ARG A 209 0.98 -6.43 -2.87
C ARG A 209 -0.11 -5.42 -3.24
N ALA A 210 0.15 -4.62 -4.25
CA ALA A 210 -0.87 -3.75 -4.81
C ALA A 210 -2.00 -4.57 -5.43
N MET A 211 -3.23 -4.15 -5.16
CA MET A 211 -4.36 -4.62 -5.95
C MET A 211 -4.36 -3.84 -7.27
N SER A 212 -4.47 -4.49 -8.41
CA SER A 212 -4.58 -3.82 -9.71
C SER A 212 -6.00 -3.30 -9.94
N LEU A 213 -6.20 -2.45 -10.96
CA LEU A 213 -7.56 -2.08 -11.38
C LEU A 213 -8.35 -3.32 -11.82
N ALA A 214 -7.71 -4.26 -12.52
CA ALA A 214 -8.31 -5.52 -12.94
C ALA A 214 -8.74 -6.40 -11.75
N ASP A 215 -7.95 -6.45 -10.67
CA ASP A 215 -8.34 -7.15 -9.44
C ASP A 215 -9.59 -6.50 -8.79
N VAL A 216 -9.69 -5.17 -8.78
CA VAL A 216 -10.88 -4.47 -8.25
C VAL A 216 -12.10 -4.67 -9.16
N GLN A 217 -11.91 -4.69 -10.48
CA GLN A 217 -12.96 -5.03 -11.44
C GLN A 217 -13.43 -6.48 -11.29
N ALA A 218 -12.53 -7.43 -11.01
CA ALA A 218 -12.87 -8.82 -10.70
C ALA A 218 -13.67 -8.94 -9.40
N LEU A 219 -13.27 -8.24 -8.33
CA LEU A 219 -14.05 -8.15 -7.08
C LEU A 219 -15.46 -7.59 -7.32
N PHE A 220 -15.58 -6.56 -8.14
CA PHE A 220 -16.85 -5.93 -8.51
C PHE A 220 -17.73 -6.86 -9.33
N ALA A 221 -17.22 -7.46 -10.41
CA ALA A 221 -17.96 -8.39 -11.26
C ALA A 221 -18.39 -9.67 -10.51
N HIS A 222 -17.53 -10.22 -9.65
CA HIS A 222 -17.90 -11.30 -8.73
C HIS A 222 -19.05 -10.86 -7.79
N SER A 223 -19.01 -9.62 -7.31
CA SER A 223 -20.03 -9.08 -6.42
C SER A 223 -21.38 -8.84 -7.13
N GLU A 224 -21.40 -8.35 -8.37
CA GLU A 224 -22.63 -8.20 -9.14
C GLU A 224 -23.23 -9.56 -9.51
N LYS A 225 -22.39 -10.54 -9.89
CA LYS A 225 -22.81 -11.93 -10.15
C LYS A 225 -23.39 -12.63 -8.92
N THR A 226 -22.84 -12.36 -7.73
CA THR A 226 -23.25 -13.04 -6.48
C THR A 226 -24.37 -12.28 -5.75
N CYS A 227 -24.46 -10.96 -5.93
CA CYS A 227 -25.47 -10.11 -5.31
C CYS A 227 -25.94 -9.02 -6.28
N PRO A 228 -26.83 -9.35 -7.24
CA PRO A 228 -27.43 -8.38 -8.16
C PRO A 228 -28.11 -7.19 -7.47
N SER A 229 -28.16 -6.03 -8.14
CA SER A 229 -28.74 -4.80 -7.57
C SER A 229 -30.24 -4.96 -7.29
N ASP A 230 -30.94 -5.73 -8.10
CA ASP A 230 -32.35 -6.12 -8.04
C ASP A 230 -32.65 -7.30 -7.10
N LEU A 231 -31.64 -8.09 -6.68
CA LEU A 231 -31.80 -9.27 -5.80
C LEU A 231 -32.75 -8.99 -4.61
N GLU A 232 -33.88 -9.70 -4.58
CA GLU A 232 -34.87 -9.59 -3.53
C GLU A 232 -34.33 -10.05 -2.17
N ILE A 233 -34.84 -9.43 -1.10
CA ILE A 233 -34.43 -9.70 0.28
C ILE A 233 -35.59 -10.42 0.96
N THR A 234 -35.66 -11.73 0.73
CA THR A 234 -36.74 -12.61 1.21
C THR A 234 -36.46 -13.17 2.61
N ASP A 235 -35.20 -13.24 3.02
CA ASP A 235 -34.78 -13.90 4.26
C ASP A 235 -33.58 -13.21 4.95
N GLN A 236 -33.15 -13.75 6.09
CA GLN A 236 -31.97 -13.22 6.82
C GLN A 236 -30.65 -13.45 6.06
N LYS A 237 -30.54 -14.51 5.24
CA LYS A 237 -29.29 -14.85 4.53
C LYS A 237 -29.06 -13.90 3.36
N THR A 238 -30.09 -13.61 2.56
CA THR A 238 -30.06 -12.61 1.48
C THR A 238 -29.83 -11.20 2.02
N LEU A 239 -30.42 -10.84 3.16
CA LEU A 239 -30.14 -9.58 3.85
C LEU A 239 -28.66 -9.47 4.26
N ALA A 240 -28.10 -10.51 4.89
CA ALA A 240 -26.69 -10.55 5.30
C ALA A 240 -25.72 -10.53 4.10
N LEU A 241 -26.06 -11.23 3.02
CA LEU A 241 -25.30 -11.24 1.76
C LEU A 241 -25.26 -9.84 1.15
N LYS A 242 -26.41 -9.20 0.95
CA LYS A 242 -26.51 -7.86 0.34
C LYS A 242 -25.86 -6.78 1.20
N ALA A 243 -25.97 -6.90 2.53
CA ALA A 243 -25.20 -6.08 3.47
C ALA A 243 -23.68 -6.25 3.29
N GLY A 244 -23.20 -7.50 3.22
CA GLY A 244 -21.79 -7.84 3.08
C GLY A 244 -21.17 -7.33 1.77
N HIS A 245 -21.86 -7.54 0.64
CA HIS A 245 -21.40 -7.11 -0.68
C HIS A 245 -21.39 -5.58 -0.82
N LEU A 246 -22.47 -4.88 -0.43
CA LEU A 246 -22.52 -3.42 -0.48
C LEU A 246 -21.47 -2.77 0.45
N PHE A 247 -21.27 -3.31 1.65
CA PHE A 247 -20.20 -2.88 2.55
C PHE A 247 -18.82 -3.07 1.91
N ASN A 248 -18.54 -4.27 1.38
CA ASN A 248 -17.24 -4.60 0.81
C ASN A 248 -16.89 -3.69 -0.38
N ILE A 249 -17.82 -3.48 -1.31
CA ILE A 249 -17.63 -2.57 -2.45
C ILE A 249 -17.42 -1.12 -1.99
N ALA A 250 -18.25 -0.60 -1.08
CA ALA A 250 -18.12 0.76 -0.57
C ALA A 250 -16.79 0.97 0.19
N PHE A 251 -16.35 -0.02 0.98
CA PHE A 251 -15.08 0.04 1.71
C PHE A 251 -13.87 -0.03 0.76
N ALA A 252 -13.90 -0.92 -0.24
CA ALA A 252 -12.84 -1.08 -1.22
C ALA A 252 -12.69 0.16 -2.09
N SER A 253 -13.77 0.65 -2.72
CA SER A 253 -13.74 1.88 -3.52
C SER A 253 -13.39 3.12 -2.69
N PHE A 254 -13.74 3.17 -1.40
CA PHE A 254 -13.29 4.25 -0.50
C PHE A 254 -11.79 4.20 -0.23
N SER A 255 -11.26 3.01 0.06
CA SER A 255 -9.84 2.79 0.31
C SER A 255 -9.00 3.00 -0.96
N TRP A 256 -9.54 2.60 -2.12
CA TRP A 256 -8.94 2.76 -3.44
C TRP A 256 -8.90 4.21 -3.92
N LEU A 257 -9.99 4.96 -3.75
CA LEU A 257 -10.05 6.33 -4.28
C LEU A 257 -9.45 7.36 -3.33
N ILE A 258 -9.57 7.19 -2.01
CA ILE A 258 -9.12 8.20 -1.00
C ILE A 258 -7.75 7.83 -0.38
N TRP A 259 -7.23 6.65 -0.69
CA TRP A 259 -5.94 6.14 -0.19
C TRP A 259 -5.87 6.17 1.33
N THR A 260 -6.93 5.72 1.98
CA THR A 260 -6.99 5.60 3.43
C THR A 260 -6.25 4.36 3.91
N ARG A 261 -5.63 4.45 5.09
CA ARG A 261 -5.27 3.25 5.85
C ARG A 261 -6.55 2.65 6.43
N VAL A 262 -6.59 1.33 6.65
CA VAL A 262 -7.78 0.65 7.22
C VAL A 262 -8.36 1.34 8.46
N ASN A 263 -7.52 1.79 9.40
CA ASN A 263 -7.96 2.50 10.60
C ASN A 263 -8.49 3.92 10.30
N GLU A 264 -8.01 4.58 9.24
CA GLU A 264 -8.53 5.88 8.80
C GLU A 264 -9.94 5.69 8.21
N ALA A 265 -10.16 4.65 7.39
CA ALA A 265 -11.47 4.30 6.85
C ALA A 265 -12.46 3.85 7.93
N ALA A 266 -12.07 2.93 8.81
CA ALA A 266 -12.91 2.47 9.91
C ALA A 266 -13.30 3.61 10.89
N SER A 267 -12.47 4.66 11.00
CA SER A 267 -12.77 5.85 11.82
C SER A 267 -13.75 6.85 11.18
N LEU A 268 -14.22 6.61 9.95
CA LEU A 268 -15.13 7.52 9.24
C LEU A 268 -16.52 7.49 9.90
N GLN A 269 -17.02 8.67 10.28
CA GLN A 269 -18.32 8.88 10.91
C GLN A 269 -19.19 9.79 10.04
N ALA A 270 -20.51 9.76 10.20
CA ALA A 270 -21.44 10.54 9.37
C ALA A 270 -21.14 12.06 9.37
N LYS A 271 -20.73 12.66 10.50
CA LYS A 271 -20.28 14.07 10.57
C LYS A 271 -19.01 14.39 9.76
N HIS A 272 -18.31 13.39 9.26
CA HIS A 272 -17.15 13.53 8.38
C HIS A 272 -17.52 13.41 6.89
N VAL A 273 -18.82 13.22 6.57
CA VAL A 273 -19.31 13.08 5.19
C VAL A 273 -20.50 14.00 4.95
N ASP A 274 -20.35 14.88 3.97
CA ASP A 274 -21.40 15.76 3.46
C ASP A 274 -21.86 15.20 2.11
N PHE A 275 -23.03 14.57 2.12
CA PHE A 275 -23.62 13.84 0.99
C PHE A 275 -24.36 14.75 -0.01
N ALA A 276 -24.71 15.98 0.38
CA ALA A 276 -25.42 16.93 -0.45
C ALA A 276 -24.75 18.33 -0.38
N PRO A 277 -23.45 18.43 -0.75
CA PRO A 277 -22.70 19.67 -0.65
C PRO A 277 -23.28 20.74 -1.58
N PRO A 278 -23.30 22.02 -1.15
CA PRO A 278 -23.83 23.09 -1.98
C PRO A 278 -23.05 23.28 -3.29
N PRO A 279 -23.70 23.80 -4.35
CA PRO A 279 -23.02 24.16 -5.59
C PRO A 279 -21.82 25.08 -5.38
N LYS A 280 -20.81 24.94 -6.24
CA LYS A 280 -19.63 25.84 -6.23
C LYS A 280 -20.02 27.18 -6.88
N PRO A 281 -19.78 28.33 -6.24
CA PRO A 281 -20.06 29.64 -6.83
C PRO A 281 -19.42 29.78 -8.22
N GLY A 282 -20.18 30.30 -9.18
CA GLY A 282 -19.70 30.59 -10.53
C GLY A 282 -19.32 29.37 -11.39
N LYS A 283 -19.75 28.14 -11.04
CA LYS A 283 -19.47 26.93 -11.83
C LYS A 283 -20.71 26.03 -11.97
N PRO A 284 -20.85 25.28 -13.09
CA PRO A 284 -21.92 24.29 -13.24
C PRO A 284 -21.96 23.30 -12.06
N HIS A 285 -23.17 22.97 -11.60
CA HIS A 285 -23.36 22.02 -10.50
C HIS A 285 -23.24 20.57 -10.99
N LEU A 286 -22.03 20.02 -10.90
CA LEU A 286 -21.81 18.58 -10.91
C LEU A 286 -22.07 18.02 -9.50
N PRO A 287 -22.84 16.92 -9.35
CA PRO A 287 -23.06 16.30 -8.05
C PRO A 287 -21.77 15.66 -7.50
N TYR A 288 -21.58 15.72 -6.18
CA TYR A 288 -20.43 15.10 -5.51
C TYR A 288 -20.75 14.78 -4.03
N VAL A 289 -20.01 13.84 -3.45
CA VAL A 289 -19.97 13.61 -1.99
C VAL A 289 -18.66 14.20 -1.46
N LYS A 290 -18.72 14.85 -0.30
CA LYS A 290 -17.56 15.51 0.34
C LYS A 290 -17.15 14.76 1.60
N PHE A 291 -15.93 14.22 1.63
CA PHE A 291 -15.36 13.50 2.77
C PHE A 291 -14.28 14.32 3.48
N ASN A 292 -14.22 14.31 4.81
CA ASN A 292 -13.29 15.13 5.62
C ASN A 292 -12.47 14.27 6.61
N LEU A 293 -11.21 13.98 6.29
CA LEU A 293 -10.35 13.08 7.07
C LEU A 293 -9.50 13.81 8.12
N ARG A 294 -10.06 13.95 9.33
CA ARG A 294 -9.44 14.67 10.47
C ARG A 294 -8.29 13.92 11.15
N ASN A 295 -8.34 12.59 11.21
CA ASN A 295 -7.42 11.76 12.02
C ASN A 295 -6.36 10.99 11.21
N ARG A 296 -5.80 11.59 10.16
CA ARG A 296 -4.69 10.99 9.38
C ARG A 296 -3.47 10.74 10.27
N LYS A 297 -2.81 9.58 10.08
CA LYS A 297 -1.51 9.30 10.73
C LYS A 297 -0.50 10.42 10.40
N ASN A 298 0.42 10.71 11.31
CA ASN A 298 1.39 11.83 11.30
C ASN A 298 0.79 13.23 11.51
N TRP A 299 -0.45 13.53 11.09
CA TRP A 299 -1.08 14.85 11.29
C TRP A 299 -1.32 15.20 12.78
N GLN A 300 -1.51 14.18 13.61
CA GLN A 300 -1.69 14.31 15.07
C GLN A 300 -0.47 14.93 15.78
N LYS A 301 0.74 14.95 15.17
CA LYS A 301 1.87 15.74 15.70
C LYS A 301 1.67 17.24 15.46
N LYS A 302 1.27 17.65 14.24
CA LYS A 302 1.00 19.06 13.90
C LYS A 302 -0.04 19.69 14.81
N SER A 303 -1.12 18.93 15.09
CA SER A 303 -2.17 19.33 16.04
C SER A 303 -1.70 19.52 17.51
N LYS A 304 -0.53 19.00 17.90
CA LYS A 304 0.08 19.26 19.22
C LYS A 304 1.01 20.47 19.22
N ASN A 305 1.50 20.87 18.04
CA ASN A 305 2.48 21.94 17.87
C ASN A 305 1.83 23.31 17.56
N GLY A 306 0.51 23.44 17.71
CA GLY A 306 -0.21 24.70 17.44
C GLY A 306 -0.36 25.06 15.95
N GLU A 307 0.04 24.17 15.03
CA GLU A 307 -0.26 24.36 13.60
C GLU A 307 -1.77 24.28 13.38
N ASN A 308 -2.40 25.40 12.99
CA ASN A 308 -3.86 25.56 12.87
C ASN A 308 -4.51 24.78 11.70
N GLY A 309 -3.89 23.70 11.24
CA GLY A 309 -4.44 22.71 10.31
C GLY A 309 -5.49 21.78 10.94
N LEU A 310 -6.43 22.33 11.73
CA LEU A 310 -7.54 21.54 12.34
C LEU A 310 -8.53 21.00 11.29
N ASN A 311 -8.50 21.55 10.09
CA ASN A 311 -9.28 21.10 8.94
C ASN A 311 -8.57 19.92 8.25
N GLY A 312 -9.04 18.69 8.54
CA GLY A 312 -8.58 17.48 7.87
C GLY A 312 -8.76 17.54 6.34
N HIS A 313 -7.97 16.76 5.60
CA HIS A 313 -8.02 16.72 4.14
C HIS A 313 -9.45 16.47 3.65
N THR A 314 -9.91 17.34 2.75
CA THR A 314 -11.29 17.35 2.26
C THR A 314 -11.33 16.93 0.79
N TYR A 315 -12.01 15.82 0.53
CA TYR A 315 -12.08 15.16 -0.77
C TYR A 315 -13.46 15.39 -1.37
N ASN A 316 -13.52 15.92 -2.58
CA ASN A 316 -14.75 16.04 -3.36
C ASN A 316 -14.79 14.87 -4.35
N VAL A 317 -15.71 13.95 -4.16
CA VAL A 317 -15.83 12.70 -4.92
C VAL A 317 -17.00 12.80 -5.87
N TYR A 318 -16.68 12.79 -7.17
CA TYR A 318 -17.64 12.84 -8.27
C TYR A 318 -18.01 11.43 -8.75
N PRO A 319 -19.18 11.24 -9.40
CA PRO A 319 -19.50 10.01 -10.11
C PRO A 319 -18.41 9.61 -11.12
N GLN A 320 -18.11 8.32 -11.20
CA GLN A 320 -17.20 7.73 -12.20
C GLN A 320 -17.91 6.61 -13.00
N PRO A 321 -18.99 6.92 -13.75
CA PRO A 321 -19.81 5.92 -14.44
C PRO A 321 -19.02 5.07 -15.45
N ASN A 322 -17.96 5.64 -16.05
CA ASN A 322 -17.10 4.96 -17.02
C ASN A 322 -16.17 3.91 -16.38
N ASN A 323 -16.09 3.83 -15.04
CA ASN A 323 -15.31 2.81 -14.34
C ASN A 323 -16.02 2.42 -13.04
N PRO A 324 -17.15 1.69 -13.13
CA PRO A 324 -18.08 1.52 -12.02
C PRO A 324 -17.44 0.83 -10.82
N ALA A 325 -16.51 -0.11 -11.03
CA ALA A 325 -15.79 -0.81 -9.97
C ALA A 325 -15.08 0.11 -8.96
N ILE A 326 -14.70 1.33 -9.37
CA ILE A 326 -14.04 2.33 -8.52
C ILE A 326 -14.94 3.55 -8.22
N ASP A 327 -16.23 3.51 -8.58
CA ASP A 327 -17.17 4.63 -8.38
C ASP A 327 -17.68 4.75 -6.94
N LEU A 328 -16.80 5.27 -6.08
CA LEU A 328 -17.10 5.57 -4.68
C LEU A 328 -18.38 6.41 -4.50
N TYR A 329 -18.72 7.32 -5.42
CA TYR A 329 -19.93 8.13 -5.29
C TYR A 329 -21.17 7.23 -5.26
N THR A 330 -21.33 6.37 -6.27
CA THR A 330 -22.47 5.44 -6.37
C THR A 330 -22.43 4.41 -5.24
N HIS A 331 -21.24 3.89 -4.91
CA HIS A 331 -21.10 2.87 -3.87
C HIS A 331 -21.41 3.37 -2.46
N VAL A 332 -20.95 4.57 -2.07
CA VAL A 332 -21.26 5.11 -0.74
C VAL A 332 -22.75 5.42 -0.60
N TRP A 333 -23.42 5.83 -1.68
CA TRP A 333 -24.87 6.04 -1.70
C TRP A 333 -25.65 4.73 -1.56
N LYS A 334 -25.38 3.71 -2.40
CA LYS A 334 -26.01 2.38 -2.31
C LYS A 334 -25.82 1.76 -0.92
N TRP A 335 -24.62 1.86 -0.35
CA TRP A 335 -24.35 1.38 1.02
C TRP A 335 -25.10 2.19 2.08
N LYS A 336 -25.07 3.53 2.04
CA LYS A 336 -25.77 4.40 3.00
C LYS A 336 -27.27 4.11 3.03
N GLU A 337 -27.91 4.07 1.87
CA GLU A 337 -29.36 3.85 1.76
C GLU A 337 -29.76 2.51 2.35
N PHE A 338 -29.05 1.43 2.00
CA PHE A 338 -29.29 0.09 2.54
C PHE A 338 -29.05 0.03 4.05
N TYR A 339 -27.98 0.66 4.54
CA TYR A 339 -27.62 0.71 5.97
C TYR A 339 -28.67 1.46 6.79
N GLU A 340 -29.14 2.62 6.32
CA GLU A 340 -30.20 3.39 6.98
C GLU A 340 -31.56 2.67 6.96
N THR A 341 -31.94 2.08 5.82
CA THR A 341 -33.29 1.51 5.61
C THR A 341 -33.46 0.07 6.08
N ARG A 342 -32.50 -0.82 5.78
CA ARG A 342 -32.61 -2.27 6.01
C ARG A 342 -31.88 -2.76 7.27
N LEU A 343 -30.90 -2.03 7.78
CA LEU A 343 -30.10 -2.44 8.95
C LEU A 343 -30.33 -1.59 10.21
N LEU A 344 -30.51 -0.27 10.07
CA LEU A 344 -30.77 0.63 11.20
C LEU A 344 -32.25 0.97 11.41
N GLY A 345 -33.07 0.96 10.36
CA GLY A 345 -34.43 1.50 10.38
C GLY A 345 -34.49 3.01 10.67
N ARG A 346 -33.37 3.73 10.52
CA ARG A 346 -33.24 5.16 10.79
C ARG A 346 -32.09 5.78 10.00
N LYS A 347 -32.18 7.11 9.76
CA LYS A 347 -31.06 7.90 9.22
C LYS A 347 -29.84 7.88 10.15
N LEU A 348 -28.65 7.96 9.57
CA LEU A 348 -27.39 8.03 10.30
C LEU A 348 -27.31 9.28 11.16
N GLN A 349 -26.86 9.12 12.40
CA GLN A 349 -26.57 10.20 13.34
C GLN A 349 -25.12 10.67 13.20
N PRO A 350 -24.78 11.92 13.54
CA PRO A 350 -23.45 12.49 13.32
C PRO A 350 -22.25 11.66 13.84
N ASN A 351 -22.45 10.87 14.91
CA ASN A 351 -21.42 10.02 15.52
C ASN A 351 -21.49 8.53 15.10
N ASP A 352 -22.42 8.15 14.22
CA ASP A 352 -22.45 6.80 13.67
C ASP A 352 -21.28 6.59 12.70
N TYR A 353 -20.63 5.43 12.76
CA TYR A 353 -19.61 5.02 11.81
C TYR A 353 -20.25 4.66 10.46
N ILE A 354 -19.64 5.14 9.37
CA ILE A 354 -19.99 4.77 7.99
C ILE A 354 -19.68 3.28 7.75
N PHE A 355 -18.60 2.79 8.34
CA PHE A 355 -18.17 1.39 8.27
C PHE A 355 -18.21 0.76 9.68
N PRO A 356 -19.41 0.36 10.15
CA PRO A 356 -19.60 -0.19 11.49
C PRO A 356 -19.02 -1.61 11.61
N SER A 357 -18.84 -2.06 12.85
CA SER A 357 -18.74 -3.49 13.14
C SER A 357 -20.10 -4.18 13.02
N PHE A 358 -20.10 -5.46 12.66
CA PHE A 358 -21.30 -6.31 12.61
C PHE A 358 -21.25 -7.33 13.75
N GLY A 359 -22.39 -7.65 14.34
CA GLY A 359 -22.55 -8.78 15.26
C GLY A 359 -22.29 -10.13 14.56
N VAL A 360 -22.19 -11.21 15.34
CA VAL A 360 -21.70 -12.53 14.91
C VAL A 360 -22.38 -13.06 13.64
N ASN A 361 -23.69 -12.83 13.48
CA ASN A 361 -24.47 -13.31 12.34
C ASN A 361 -24.44 -12.35 11.12
N GLY A 362 -23.60 -11.31 11.11
CA GLY A 362 -23.48 -10.33 10.02
C GLY A 362 -24.64 -9.32 9.90
N LEU A 363 -25.64 -9.41 10.76
CA LEU A 363 -26.95 -8.76 10.59
C LEU A 363 -27.20 -7.55 11.50
N VAL A 364 -26.71 -7.58 12.73
CA VAL A 364 -26.80 -6.45 13.66
C VAL A 364 -25.62 -5.52 13.40
N ALA A 365 -25.85 -4.40 12.72
CA ALA A 365 -24.85 -3.34 12.62
C ALA A 365 -24.73 -2.61 13.96
N HIS A 366 -23.50 -2.37 14.43
CA HIS A 366 -23.23 -1.63 15.65
C HIS A 366 -22.74 -0.22 15.30
N PRO A 367 -23.62 0.78 15.09
CA PRO A 367 -23.25 2.08 14.52
C PRO A 367 -22.27 2.89 15.37
N HIS A 368 -22.11 2.57 16.65
CA HIS A 368 -21.18 3.24 17.57
C HIS A 368 -19.86 2.46 17.77
N VAL A 369 -19.64 1.38 17.02
CA VAL A 369 -18.41 0.55 17.08
C VAL A 369 -17.80 0.49 15.67
N PRO A 370 -16.56 0.95 15.44
CA PRO A 370 -15.92 0.85 14.13
C PRO A 370 -15.52 -0.61 13.84
N ILE A 371 -15.42 -0.98 12.56
CA ILE A 371 -14.89 -2.28 12.16
C ILE A 371 -13.39 -2.42 12.52
N SER A 372 -12.93 -3.61 12.90
CA SER A 372 -11.52 -3.86 13.21
C SER A 372 -10.66 -4.09 11.96
N SER A 373 -9.36 -3.81 12.07
CA SER A 373 -8.35 -4.12 11.05
C SER A 373 -8.40 -5.58 10.60
N ASP A 374 -8.62 -6.47 11.57
CA ASP A 374 -8.45 -7.91 11.41
C ASP A 374 -9.68 -8.53 10.73
N LEU A 375 -10.88 -7.97 10.99
CA LEU A 375 -12.10 -8.32 10.27
C LEU A 375 -12.10 -7.77 8.83
N ILE A 376 -11.48 -6.60 8.59
CA ILE A 376 -11.22 -6.12 7.23
C ILE A 376 -10.21 -7.03 6.52
N GLN A 377 -9.10 -7.42 7.16
CA GLN A 377 -8.12 -8.33 6.57
C GLN A 377 -8.76 -9.69 6.22
N LYS A 378 -9.58 -10.23 7.12
CA LYS A 378 -10.35 -11.46 6.87
C LYS A 378 -11.27 -11.29 5.65
N ARG A 379 -12.05 -10.21 5.57
CA ARG A 379 -12.94 -9.90 4.44
C ARG A 379 -12.18 -9.75 3.11
N ILE A 380 -11.00 -9.13 3.11
CA ILE A 380 -10.14 -9.01 1.92
C ILE A 380 -9.75 -10.41 1.43
N ASN A 381 -9.27 -11.28 2.32
CA ASN A 381 -8.86 -12.65 1.97
C ASN A 381 -10.04 -13.48 1.45
N GLU A 382 -11.19 -13.44 2.13
CA GLU A 382 -12.40 -14.19 1.74
C GLU A 382 -12.96 -13.73 0.40
N TRP A 383 -13.05 -12.41 0.18
CA TRP A 383 -13.66 -11.85 -1.04
C TRP A 383 -12.74 -11.97 -2.27
N THR A 384 -11.43 -11.81 -2.10
CA THR A 384 -10.45 -12.03 -3.20
C THR A 384 -10.34 -13.52 -3.58
N ALA A 385 -10.45 -14.44 -2.62
CA ALA A 385 -10.54 -15.87 -2.89
C ALA A 385 -11.85 -16.24 -3.60
N ALA A 386 -12.99 -15.69 -3.17
CA ALA A 386 -14.30 -15.92 -3.79
C ALA A 386 -14.39 -15.36 -5.23
N ALA A 387 -13.67 -14.28 -5.53
CA ALA A 387 -13.51 -13.72 -6.87
C ALA A 387 -12.46 -14.46 -7.73
N GLY A 388 -11.79 -15.51 -7.21
CA GLY A 388 -10.81 -16.31 -7.96
C GLY A 388 -9.48 -15.61 -8.23
N ILE A 389 -9.16 -14.52 -7.51
CA ILE A 389 -8.01 -13.67 -7.82
C ILE A 389 -6.69 -14.37 -7.45
N ARG A 390 -5.80 -14.53 -8.44
CA ARG A 390 -4.46 -15.11 -8.26
C ARG A 390 -3.73 -14.38 -7.14
N GLY A 391 -3.28 -15.12 -6.12
CA GLY A 391 -2.56 -14.55 -4.99
C GLY A 391 -3.41 -13.81 -3.94
N ALA A 392 -4.72 -14.11 -3.85
CA ALA A 392 -5.65 -13.59 -2.83
C ALA A 392 -5.03 -13.46 -1.40
N GLY A 393 -4.31 -14.48 -0.93
CA GLY A 393 -3.67 -14.50 0.39
C GLY A 393 -2.46 -13.56 0.58
N HIS A 394 -2.05 -12.81 -0.45
CA HIS A 394 -0.94 -11.85 -0.40
C HIS A 394 -1.39 -10.39 -0.32
N PHE A 395 -2.70 -10.11 -0.44
CA PHE A 395 -3.24 -8.77 -0.19
C PHE A 395 -3.37 -8.49 1.31
N THR A 396 -3.00 -7.27 1.72
CA THR A 396 -3.23 -6.82 3.10
C THR A 396 -4.21 -5.66 3.15
N THR A 397 -4.60 -5.23 4.36
CA THR A 397 -5.28 -3.96 4.66
C THR A 397 -4.76 -2.69 3.94
N HIS A 398 -3.58 -2.72 3.30
CA HIS A 398 -3.00 -1.61 2.53
C HIS A 398 -3.05 -1.79 0.99
N CYS A 399 -3.57 -2.91 0.46
CA CYS A 399 -3.54 -3.23 -0.98
C CYS A 399 -4.28 -2.19 -1.84
N PHE A 400 -5.50 -1.77 -1.43
CA PHE A 400 -6.28 -0.75 -2.12
C PHE A 400 -5.59 0.63 -2.11
N ARG A 401 -4.91 0.98 -1.01
CA ARG A 401 -4.18 2.25 -0.88
C ARG A 401 -3.00 2.30 -1.86
N ARG A 402 -2.28 1.19 -2.05
CA ARG A 402 -1.12 1.11 -2.96
C ARG A 402 -1.60 1.11 -4.41
N GLY A 403 -2.51 0.19 -4.74
CA GLY A 403 -3.11 0.04 -6.06
C GLY A 403 -3.75 1.30 -6.61
N GLY A 404 -4.57 2.01 -5.81
CA GLY A 404 -5.17 3.26 -6.24
C GLY A 404 -4.16 4.40 -6.47
N ALA A 405 -3.03 4.40 -5.73
CA ALA A 405 -1.97 5.39 -5.86
C ALA A 405 -1.09 5.12 -7.10
N GLN A 406 -0.67 3.87 -7.32
CA GLN A 406 -0.01 3.46 -8.56
C GLN A 406 -0.93 3.66 -9.77
N TYR A 407 -2.20 3.27 -9.69
CA TYR A 407 -3.15 3.51 -10.79
C TYR A 407 -3.20 4.98 -11.18
N ARG A 408 -3.38 5.92 -10.23
CA ARG A 408 -3.38 7.35 -10.59
C ARG A 408 -2.00 7.90 -10.97
N PHE A 409 -0.90 7.23 -10.68
CA PHE A 409 0.45 7.69 -11.04
C PHE A 409 0.90 7.19 -12.42
N MET A 410 0.75 5.88 -12.68
CA MET A 410 1.30 5.16 -13.84
C MET A 410 0.21 4.48 -14.71
N PHE A 411 -0.68 3.68 -14.11
CA PHE A 411 -1.59 2.80 -14.89
C PHE A 411 -2.94 3.42 -15.32
N ALA A 412 -3.18 4.69 -15.02
CA ALA A 412 -4.34 5.41 -15.54
C ALA A 412 -4.09 5.79 -17.01
N PRO A 413 -5.15 5.89 -17.84
CA PRO A 413 -5.04 6.41 -19.19
C PRO A 413 -4.33 7.78 -19.22
N ILE A 414 -3.67 8.07 -20.32
CA ILE A 414 -3.08 9.36 -20.62
C ILE A 414 -4.13 10.48 -20.47
N GLY A 415 -3.72 11.62 -19.92
CA GLY A 415 -4.61 12.71 -19.47
C GLY A 415 -5.34 12.45 -18.14
N GLN A 416 -5.33 11.22 -17.61
CA GLN A 416 -5.94 10.85 -16.32
C GLN A 416 -4.91 10.50 -15.22
N ARG A 417 -3.62 10.48 -15.58
CA ARG A 417 -2.47 10.35 -14.66
C ARG A 417 -2.33 11.62 -13.81
N TRP A 418 -1.71 11.48 -12.64
CA TRP A 418 -1.65 12.51 -11.60
C TRP A 418 -0.20 12.77 -11.21
N THR A 419 0.21 14.05 -11.32
CA THR A 419 1.56 14.49 -10.92
C THR A 419 1.91 14.11 -9.49
N LEU A 420 3.19 13.85 -9.22
CA LEU A 420 3.68 13.42 -7.89
C LEU A 420 3.26 14.38 -6.76
N ALA A 421 3.11 15.68 -7.05
CA ALA A 421 2.58 16.67 -6.11
C ALA A 421 1.10 16.41 -5.75
N ARG A 422 0.26 16.06 -6.73
CA ARG A 422 -1.14 15.66 -6.53
C ARG A 422 -1.22 14.32 -5.78
N ILE A 423 -0.38 13.34 -6.12
CA ILE A 423 -0.27 12.07 -5.38
C ILE A 423 0.04 12.34 -3.89
N ARG A 424 1.10 13.12 -3.63
CA ARG A 424 1.59 13.44 -2.28
C ARG A 424 0.52 14.10 -1.41
N TRP A 425 -0.19 15.09 -1.95
CA TRP A 425 -1.31 15.76 -1.28
C TRP A 425 -2.46 14.81 -1.00
N TRP A 426 -2.93 14.08 -2.02
CA TRP A 426 -4.14 13.28 -1.93
C TRP A 426 -4.00 12.12 -0.94
N GLY A 427 -2.88 11.37 -0.98
CA GLY A 427 -2.59 10.31 -0.01
C GLY A 427 -2.09 10.80 1.36
N GLY A 428 -1.94 12.12 1.54
CA GLY A 428 -1.63 12.76 2.82
C GLY A 428 -0.24 12.43 3.37
N TRP A 429 0.77 12.34 2.50
CA TRP A 429 2.17 12.20 2.90
C TRP A 429 2.70 13.55 3.44
N ALA A 430 3.54 13.52 4.48
CA ALA A 430 3.97 14.75 5.14
C ALA A 430 5.01 15.52 4.32
N ILE A 431 5.06 16.85 4.52
CA ILE A 431 5.98 17.76 3.79
C ILE A 431 7.46 17.43 4.04
N GLY A 432 7.78 16.89 5.23
CA GLY A 432 9.11 16.36 5.59
C GLY A 432 9.23 14.83 5.53
N GLU A 433 8.30 14.12 4.89
CA GLU A 433 8.44 12.68 4.60
C GLU A 433 9.31 12.52 3.34
N HIS A 434 10.37 11.69 3.41
CA HIS A 434 11.40 11.62 2.37
C HIS A 434 10.80 11.23 1.02
N ARG A 435 11.21 11.92 -0.06
CA ARG A 435 10.59 11.76 -1.40
C ARG A 435 10.69 10.31 -1.87
N ASP A 436 11.84 9.69 -1.64
CA ASP A 436 12.14 8.32 -2.05
C ASP A 436 11.24 7.29 -1.36
N THR A 437 10.74 7.55 -0.14
CA THR A 437 9.77 6.66 0.52
C THR A 437 8.39 6.69 -0.15
N LEU A 438 8.03 7.79 -0.83
CA LEU A 438 6.85 7.84 -1.71
C LEU A 438 7.16 7.19 -3.08
N ILE A 439 8.34 7.47 -3.65
CA ILE A 439 8.74 6.94 -4.95
C ILE A 439 8.85 5.42 -4.89
N ARG A 440 9.59 4.85 -3.95
CA ARG A 440 9.67 3.39 -3.68
C ARG A 440 8.28 2.77 -3.47
N TYR A 441 7.43 3.39 -2.64
CA TYR A 441 6.04 2.90 -2.44
C TYR A 441 5.21 2.76 -3.74
N LEU A 442 5.53 3.57 -4.76
CA LEU A 442 4.94 3.50 -6.11
C LEU A 442 5.71 2.50 -7.01
N LEU A 443 7.04 2.60 -7.07
CA LEU A 443 7.91 1.89 -8.03
C LEU A 443 8.38 0.48 -7.59
N ASP A 444 8.33 0.10 -6.30
CA ASP A 444 8.81 -1.19 -5.74
C ASP A 444 8.06 -2.44 -6.26
N GLU A 445 7.29 -2.34 -7.34
CA GLU A 445 6.68 -3.45 -8.09
C GLU A 445 6.99 -3.38 -9.61
N LEU A 446 7.57 -2.29 -10.14
CA LEU A 446 7.90 -2.15 -11.57
C LEU A 446 9.16 -2.90 -11.98
N TYR A 447 10.11 -3.11 -11.06
CA TYR A 447 11.32 -3.90 -11.29
C TYR A 447 11.05 -5.37 -11.69
N THR A 448 9.79 -5.84 -11.62
CA THR A 448 9.36 -7.16 -12.09
C THR A 448 8.47 -7.12 -13.34
N TYR A 449 8.47 -6.01 -14.09
CA TYR A 449 7.68 -5.84 -15.32
C TYR A 449 8.41 -5.10 -16.45
N GLU A 450 9.46 -4.34 -16.13
CA GLU A 450 10.27 -3.59 -17.10
C GLU A 450 11.52 -4.42 -17.48
N GLU A 451 11.44 -5.18 -18.58
CA GLU A 451 12.51 -6.09 -19.05
C GLU A 451 13.14 -5.69 -20.40
N ASP A 452 12.48 -4.84 -21.20
CA ASP A 452 13.04 -4.26 -22.43
C ASP A 452 12.92 -2.73 -22.44
N HIS A 453 13.97 -2.08 -22.94
CA HIS A 453 14.14 -0.64 -23.06
C HIS A 453 14.90 -0.25 -24.34
N SER A 454 15.10 -1.17 -25.29
CA SER A 454 16.02 -0.97 -26.42
C SER A 454 15.68 0.22 -27.30
N ASP A 455 14.39 0.55 -27.44
CA ASP A 455 13.88 1.67 -28.25
C ASP A 455 13.50 2.91 -27.40
N ALA A 456 13.93 2.99 -26.13
CA ALA A 456 13.57 4.08 -25.21
C ALA A 456 14.12 5.48 -25.58
N LEU A 457 14.87 5.59 -26.68
CA LEU A 457 15.32 6.86 -27.29
C LEU A 457 14.65 7.14 -28.64
N CYS A 458 13.66 6.34 -29.04
CA CYS A 458 12.91 6.57 -30.27
C CYS A 458 12.21 7.94 -30.23
N PRO A 459 12.34 8.79 -31.27
CA PRO A 459 11.64 10.08 -31.33
C PRO A 459 10.11 9.97 -31.34
N VAL A 460 9.57 8.78 -31.58
CA VAL A 460 8.14 8.46 -31.53
C VAL A 460 7.95 7.35 -30.51
N ASP A 461 7.39 7.68 -29.35
CA ASP A 461 7.08 6.73 -28.28
C ASP A 461 5.86 5.87 -28.70
N TYR A 462 6.09 4.83 -29.52
CA TYR A 462 5.06 3.89 -29.97
C TYR A 462 4.40 3.12 -28.82
N GLU A 463 5.03 3.10 -27.64
CA GLU A 463 4.50 2.54 -26.40
C GLU A 463 4.16 3.63 -25.36
N ALA A 464 3.78 4.84 -25.81
CA ALA A 464 3.42 5.97 -24.94
C ALA A 464 2.41 5.63 -23.83
N SER A 465 1.50 4.70 -24.11
CA SER A 465 0.54 4.17 -23.13
C SER A 465 1.16 3.34 -22.00
N MET A 466 2.32 2.72 -22.20
CA MET A 466 3.11 2.00 -21.19
C MET A 466 4.15 2.90 -20.52
N SER A 467 4.80 3.76 -21.31
CA SER A 467 5.73 4.82 -20.86
C SER A 467 5.08 5.81 -19.88
N HIS A 468 5.80 6.22 -18.83
CA HIS A 468 5.33 7.30 -17.94
C HIS A 468 5.32 8.66 -18.68
N MET A 469 6.23 8.87 -19.63
CA MET A 469 6.48 10.19 -20.23
C MET A 469 5.79 10.44 -21.59
N GLY A 470 5.28 9.39 -22.24
CA GLY A 470 4.59 9.47 -23.54
C GLY A 470 3.32 10.35 -23.57
N GLU A 471 2.81 10.79 -22.41
CA GLU A 471 1.67 11.73 -22.29
C GLU A 471 1.85 13.02 -23.10
N THR A 472 3.09 13.48 -23.32
CA THR A 472 3.35 14.65 -24.19
C THR A 472 3.15 14.35 -25.68
N GLY A 473 3.51 13.15 -26.16
CA GLY A 473 3.47 12.80 -27.58
C GLY A 473 2.04 12.59 -28.10
N GLU A 474 1.24 11.79 -27.40
CA GLU A 474 -0.16 11.51 -27.81
C GLU A 474 -1.11 12.71 -27.63
N THR A 475 -0.81 13.68 -26.75
CA THR A 475 -1.74 14.77 -26.43
C THR A 475 -1.31 16.17 -26.85
N GLN A 476 -0.16 16.30 -27.53
CA GLN A 476 0.21 17.56 -28.16
C GLN A 476 -0.84 17.97 -29.20
N PRO A 477 -1.48 19.14 -29.08
CA PRO A 477 -2.32 19.65 -30.15
C PRO A 477 -1.46 19.99 -31.36
N LEU A 478 -1.84 19.47 -32.54
CA LEU A 478 -1.19 19.72 -33.83
C LEU A 478 -0.92 21.23 -34.00
N THR A 479 0.35 21.61 -34.14
CA THR A 479 0.74 23.01 -34.28
C THR A 479 0.27 23.57 -35.62
N ALA A 480 0.20 24.90 -35.73
CA ALA A 480 -0.14 25.55 -37.00
C ALA A 480 0.86 25.25 -38.13
N ALA A 481 2.12 24.93 -37.81
CA ALA A 481 3.13 24.55 -38.78
C ALA A 481 2.88 23.12 -39.31
N GLU A 482 2.83 22.13 -38.39
CA GLU A 482 2.55 20.72 -38.73
C GLU A 482 1.19 20.58 -39.44
N GLY A 483 0.18 21.37 -39.02
CA GLY A 483 -1.12 21.42 -39.68
C GLY A 483 -1.06 21.95 -41.11
N MET A 484 -0.33 23.04 -41.36
CA MET A 484 -0.13 23.53 -42.73
C MET A 484 0.66 22.54 -43.59
N GLU A 485 1.65 21.85 -43.03
CA GLU A 485 2.43 20.83 -43.74
C GLU A 485 1.56 19.61 -44.09
N LEU A 486 0.75 19.12 -43.15
CA LEU A 486 -0.22 18.04 -43.37
C LEU A 486 -1.24 18.43 -44.47
N PHE A 487 -1.81 19.64 -44.42
CA PHE A 487 -2.70 20.13 -45.46
C PHE A 487 -2.01 20.30 -46.81
N ALA A 488 -0.74 20.73 -46.85
CA ALA A 488 0.02 20.86 -48.08
C ALA A 488 0.33 19.50 -48.72
N ALA A 489 0.74 18.52 -47.91
CA ALA A 489 0.97 17.13 -48.35
C ALA A 489 -0.33 16.48 -48.85
N GLN A 490 -1.44 16.61 -48.11
CA GLN A 490 -2.75 16.12 -48.55
C GLN A 490 -3.22 16.80 -49.84
N SER A 491 -2.96 18.11 -49.99
CA SER A 491 -3.28 18.87 -51.22
C SER A 491 -2.35 18.52 -52.39
N ALA A 492 -1.18 17.93 -52.15
CA ALA A 492 -0.29 17.42 -53.20
C ALA A 492 -0.76 16.04 -53.67
N GLU A 493 -1.02 15.10 -52.76
CA GLU A 493 -1.53 13.76 -53.10
C GLU A 493 -2.95 13.82 -53.72
N GLN A 494 -3.82 14.73 -53.28
CA GLN A 494 -5.09 14.97 -53.98
C GLN A 494 -4.90 15.42 -55.43
N ARG A 495 -3.96 16.33 -55.71
CA ARG A 495 -3.66 16.76 -57.09
C ARG A 495 -3.09 15.62 -57.92
N ARG A 496 -2.15 14.85 -57.38
CA ARG A 496 -1.58 13.65 -58.00
C ARG A 496 -2.68 12.64 -58.37
N MET A 497 -3.58 12.33 -57.43
CA MET A 497 -4.73 11.45 -57.67
C MET A 497 -5.68 12.01 -58.74
N TYR A 498 -5.94 13.32 -58.77
CA TYR A 498 -6.72 13.96 -59.82
C TYR A 498 -6.04 13.90 -61.20
N GLU A 499 -4.72 14.03 -61.26
CA GLU A 499 -3.93 13.92 -62.49
C GLU A 499 -3.88 12.47 -63.01
N GLU A 500 -3.73 11.50 -62.13
CA GLU A 500 -3.79 10.06 -62.44
C GLU A 500 -5.18 9.64 -62.96
N ILE A 501 -6.26 10.05 -62.27
CA ILE A 501 -7.64 9.89 -62.74
C ILE A 501 -7.86 10.57 -64.10
N ARG A 502 -7.29 11.76 -64.31
CA ARG A 502 -7.38 12.48 -65.58
C ARG A 502 -6.65 11.74 -66.71
N SER A 503 -5.50 11.12 -66.44
CA SER A 503 -4.79 10.28 -67.41
C SER A 503 -5.63 9.07 -67.80
N LEU A 504 -6.15 8.33 -66.82
CA LEU A 504 -7.01 7.15 -67.03
C LEU A 504 -8.31 7.46 -67.80
N ILE A 505 -8.85 8.69 -67.65
CA ILE A 505 -9.99 9.17 -68.45
C ILE A 505 -9.56 9.55 -69.87
N SER A 506 -8.38 10.17 -70.03
CA SER A 506 -7.87 10.64 -71.32
C SER A 506 -7.34 9.52 -72.22
N GLU A 507 -7.00 8.35 -71.67
CA GLU A 507 -6.52 7.18 -72.43
C GLU A 507 -7.64 6.32 -73.03
N ARG A 508 -8.93 6.63 -72.78
CA ARG A 508 -10.04 5.96 -73.47
C ARG A 508 -10.17 6.43 -74.92
N PRO A 509 -9.99 5.56 -75.94
CA PRO A 509 -10.07 5.98 -77.33
C PRO A 509 -11.48 6.41 -77.75
N GLN A 510 -11.55 7.42 -78.62
CA GLN A 510 -12.81 7.93 -79.19
C GLN A 510 -13.46 6.86 -80.09
N VAL A 511 -14.63 6.36 -79.70
CA VAL A 511 -15.48 5.54 -80.59
C VAL A 511 -16.23 6.48 -81.54
N MET A 512 -16.00 6.36 -82.84
CA MET A 512 -16.60 7.24 -83.85
C MET A 512 -18.14 7.09 -83.91
N PRO A 513 -18.92 8.19 -83.91
CA PRO A 513 -20.34 8.15 -84.22
C PRO A 513 -20.58 8.00 -85.73
N LEU A 514 -21.31 6.97 -86.14
CA LEU A 514 -21.83 6.82 -87.50
C LEU A 514 -22.98 7.82 -87.74
N LYS A 515 -22.93 8.54 -88.87
CA LYS A 515 -23.97 9.51 -89.26
C LYS A 515 -25.25 8.80 -89.72
N GLN A 516 -26.40 9.09 -89.09
CA GLN A 516 -27.72 9.05 -89.73
C GLN A 516 -28.60 10.24 -89.27
N PRO A 517 -29.60 10.68 -90.05
CA PRO A 517 -30.15 12.04 -89.95
C PRO A 517 -31.40 12.17 -89.06
N VAL A 518 -31.66 13.39 -88.60
CA VAL A 518 -32.81 13.76 -87.76
C VAL A 518 -34.00 14.24 -88.60
N PRO A 519 -35.22 13.70 -88.43
CA PRO A 519 -36.46 14.35 -88.84
C PRO A 519 -36.94 15.37 -87.76
N PRO A 520 -37.54 16.51 -88.15
CA PRO A 520 -37.84 17.63 -87.22
C PRO A 520 -39.30 17.54 -86.67
N PRO A 521 -39.86 18.51 -85.92
CA PRO A 521 -40.29 18.24 -84.55
C PRO A 521 -41.81 18.24 -84.36
N THR A 522 -42.29 17.70 -83.23
CA THR A 522 -43.69 17.84 -82.82
C THR A 522 -43.79 18.38 -81.40
N SER A 523 -44.43 19.54 -81.26
CA SER A 523 -44.86 20.16 -80.01
C SER A 523 -45.76 19.22 -79.19
N TYR A 524 -45.63 19.23 -77.85
CA TYR A 524 -46.65 19.75 -76.92
C TYR A 524 -46.12 19.70 -75.45
N GLY A 525 -46.84 20.33 -74.51
CA GLY A 525 -46.38 20.56 -73.12
C GLY A 525 -46.60 19.37 -72.16
N CYS A 526 -46.63 19.57 -70.83
CA CYS A 526 -46.63 20.84 -70.09
C CYS A 526 -46.37 20.65 -68.57
N PHE A 527 -46.15 21.74 -67.83
CA PHE A 527 -46.29 21.89 -66.35
C PHE A 527 -45.25 21.14 -65.45
N ILE A 528 -44.90 21.58 -64.21
CA ILE A 528 -45.20 22.83 -63.48
C ILE A 528 -44.08 23.26 -62.49
N ASN A 529 -44.20 24.52 -62.06
CA ASN A 529 -43.51 25.25 -60.96
C ASN A 529 -43.44 24.51 -59.60
N HIS A 530 -42.76 24.97 -58.54
CA HIS A 530 -42.42 26.34 -58.06
C HIS A 530 -40.96 26.35 -57.52
N GLY A 531 -40.24 27.47 -57.34
CA GLY A 531 -40.59 28.86 -56.97
C GLY A 531 -39.94 29.16 -55.59
N THR A 532 -39.41 30.34 -55.27
CA THR A 532 -39.66 31.70 -55.79
C THR A 532 -38.38 32.57 -55.68
N GLN A 533 -38.28 33.64 -56.48
CA GLN A 533 -37.17 34.61 -56.46
C GLN A 533 -37.45 35.86 -55.58
N SER A 534 -36.42 36.70 -55.42
CA SER A 534 -36.37 37.98 -54.71
C SER A 534 -37.10 39.14 -55.41
N GLY A 535 -37.45 40.18 -54.64
CA GLY A 535 -37.77 41.54 -55.14
C GLY A 535 -38.14 42.54 -54.04
N ASP A 536 -37.36 43.62 -53.92
CA ASP A 536 -37.68 45.07 -53.82
C ASP A 536 -39.02 45.56 -53.19
N HIS A 537 -39.16 46.74 -52.56
CA HIS A 537 -38.30 47.95 -52.47
C HIS A 537 -38.73 48.88 -51.28
N VAL A 538 -37.81 49.71 -50.73
CA VAL A 538 -38.01 50.90 -49.82
C VAL A 538 -38.76 50.69 -48.46
N ASN A 539 -38.55 51.45 -47.37
CA ASN A 539 -38.22 52.89 -47.23
C ASN A 539 -37.63 53.32 -45.85
N TYR A 540 -37.15 54.57 -45.75
CA TYR A 540 -36.73 55.36 -44.57
C TYR A 540 -35.38 55.12 -43.83
N LEU A 541 -34.80 56.26 -43.42
CA LEU A 541 -33.60 56.55 -42.60
C LEU A 541 -34.07 57.34 -41.33
N PRO A 542 -33.27 57.57 -40.24
CA PRO A 542 -31.83 57.85 -40.24
C PRO A 542 -30.93 57.33 -39.08
N MET A 543 -29.62 57.59 -39.23
CA MET A 543 -28.51 57.52 -38.23
C MET A 543 -28.40 58.85 -37.43
N PRO A 544 -27.62 59.00 -36.31
CA PRO A 544 -26.20 58.62 -36.12
C PRO A 544 -25.91 57.99 -34.71
N THR A 545 -24.72 57.92 -34.06
CA THR A 545 -23.42 58.64 -34.18
C THR A 545 -22.22 57.90 -33.52
N GLN A 546 -21.02 58.09 -34.10
CA GLN A 546 -19.66 58.23 -33.48
C GLN A 546 -19.12 57.31 -32.35
N ALA A 547 -17.98 56.65 -32.65
CA ALA A 547 -16.80 56.52 -31.76
C ALA A 547 -15.91 57.82 -31.88
N PRO A 548 -14.71 58.01 -31.27
CA PRO A 548 -13.50 57.13 -31.22
C PRO A 548 -12.71 57.33 -29.85
N PRO A 549 -11.36 57.37 -29.67
CA PRO A 549 -10.19 57.09 -30.54
C PRO A 549 -8.93 56.42 -29.88
N PHE A 550 -7.80 56.44 -30.64
CA PHE A 550 -6.37 56.40 -30.23
C PHE A 550 -5.73 55.04 -29.84
N VAL A 551 -4.44 54.74 -30.13
CA VAL A 551 -3.46 55.14 -31.19
C VAL A 551 -2.22 54.20 -31.12
N SER A 552 -1.30 54.21 -32.10
CA SER A 552 -0.01 53.47 -32.00
C SER A 552 1.19 54.18 -32.67
N ARG A 553 2.27 54.39 -31.91
CA ARG A 553 3.69 54.69 -32.27
C ARG A 553 4.47 54.93 -30.95
N SER A 554 5.80 54.75 -30.78
CA SER A 554 6.99 54.44 -31.61
C SER A 554 8.09 53.83 -30.63
N THR A 555 9.38 53.51 -30.85
CA THR A 555 10.45 53.79 -31.85
C THR A 555 11.59 52.72 -31.77
N TYR A 556 12.63 52.85 -32.60
CA TYR A 556 13.92 52.12 -32.69
C TYR A 556 14.95 52.51 -31.58
N PRO A 557 16.24 52.04 -31.53
CA PRO A 557 16.98 51.12 -32.45
C PRO A 557 17.97 50.04 -31.86
N THR A 558 18.20 48.98 -32.65
CA THR A 558 19.47 48.28 -33.03
C THR A 558 20.60 47.94 -32.02
N ALA A 559 21.01 46.64 -31.93
CA ALA A 559 22.37 46.12 -32.29
C ALA A 559 22.63 44.61 -31.97
N GLY A 560 23.18 43.84 -32.94
CA GLY A 560 23.86 42.52 -32.78
C GLY A 560 22.99 41.28 -32.45
N THR A 561 23.27 40.05 -32.92
CA THR A 561 24.28 39.51 -33.88
C THR A 561 23.72 38.19 -34.50
N GLY A 562 24.39 37.60 -35.52
CA GLY A 562 23.96 36.35 -36.21
C GLY A 562 23.95 35.06 -35.36
N TYR A 563 23.55 33.89 -35.88
CA TYR A 563 23.70 33.40 -37.27
C TYR A 563 22.54 32.52 -37.81
N ALA A 564 22.48 32.47 -39.15
CA ALA A 564 21.92 31.48 -40.09
C ALA A 564 21.01 30.30 -39.63
N ALA A 565 19.90 30.14 -40.36
CA ALA A 565 19.35 28.84 -40.78
C ALA A 565 19.86 28.49 -42.22
N VAL A 566 19.33 27.42 -42.86
CA VAL A 566 19.74 26.80 -44.17
C VAL A 566 20.84 25.73 -44.01
N LEU A 567 20.73 24.50 -44.53
CA LEU A 567 19.63 23.67 -45.12
C LEU A 567 20.01 22.17 -44.90
N PRO A 568 19.10 21.18 -45.08
CA PRO A 568 19.41 19.76 -44.87
C PRO A 568 20.17 19.14 -46.03
N LEU A 569 20.84 18.00 -45.80
CA LEU A 569 21.46 17.19 -46.86
C LEU A 569 20.88 15.77 -46.90
N GLN A 570 20.26 15.48 -48.04
CA GLN A 570 20.10 14.16 -48.67
C GLN A 570 19.39 13.03 -47.89
N SER A 571 18.15 12.81 -48.31
CA SER A 571 17.49 11.49 -48.35
C SER A 571 18.43 10.39 -48.86
N SER A 572 18.27 9.18 -48.34
CA SER A 572 18.79 7.94 -48.93
C SER A 572 17.73 6.84 -48.81
N SER A 573 16.99 6.64 -49.90
CA SER A 573 15.86 5.70 -49.97
C SER A 573 16.32 4.24 -49.99
N VAL A 574 15.78 3.39 -49.11
CA VAL A 574 15.83 1.93 -49.29
C VAL A 574 14.50 1.27 -48.89
N THR A 575 13.68 1.06 -49.92
CA THR A 575 12.69 -0.02 -50.10
C THR A 575 12.17 -0.79 -48.87
N ASN A 576 10.86 -0.70 -48.64
CA ASN A 576 10.10 -1.72 -47.91
C ASN A 576 10.32 -3.11 -48.53
N VAL A 577 10.74 -4.08 -47.74
CA VAL A 577 10.64 -5.51 -48.07
C VAL A 577 9.51 -6.10 -47.21
N ILE A 578 8.35 -6.32 -47.82
CA ILE A 578 7.23 -7.01 -47.16
C ILE A 578 7.55 -8.51 -47.13
N ALA A 579 8.20 -8.96 -46.05
CA ALA A 579 8.46 -10.35 -45.79
C ALA A 579 7.37 -10.94 -44.89
N SER A 580 6.39 -11.64 -45.48
CA SER A 580 5.33 -12.34 -44.76
C SER A 580 5.86 -13.58 -44.01
N GLY A 581 6.52 -13.36 -42.87
CA GLY A 581 7.11 -14.40 -42.03
C GLY A 581 6.20 -14.86 -40.90
N ALA A 582 5.72 -16.11 -40.97
CA ALA A 582 5.06 -16.76 -39.84
C ALA A 582 6.10 -17.20 -38.80
N GLY A 583 6.42 -16.32 -37.84
CA GLY A 583 7.30 -16.61 -36.72
C GLY A 583 6.63 -17.48 -35.66
N CYS A 584 7.35 -18.47 -35.13
CA CYS A 584 6.87 -19.32 -34.03
C CYS A 584 6.73 -18.52 -32.72
N PRO A 585 5.81 -18.91 -31.81
CA PRO A 585 5.79 -18.36 -30.46
C PRO A 585 7.10 -18.71 -29.74
N LEU A 586 7.78 -17.69 -29.21
CA LEU A 586 8.94 -17.88 -28.34
C LEU A 586 8.52 -18.66 -27.08
N PRO A 587 9.37 -19.56 -26.54
CA PRO A 587 9.06 -20.24 -25.29
C PRO A 587 9.01 -19.22 -24.14
N VAL A 588 7.82 -19.00 -23.59
CA VAL A 588 7.67 -18.32 -22.29
C VAL A 588 8.28 -19.26 -21.25
N GLU A 589 9.43 -18.90 -20.68
CA GLU A 589 10.03 -19.67 -19.58
C GLU A 589 8.99 -19.81 -18.43
N PRO A 590 8.58 -21.04 -18.08
CA PRO A 590 7.51 -21.24 -17.11
C PRO A 590 8.02 -20.90 -15.71
N SER A 591 7.69 -19.70 -15.23
CA SER A 591 8.02 -19.13 -13.91
C SER A 591 8.22 -20.20 -12.82
N ALA A 592 9.49 -20.42 -12.45
CA ALA A 592 9.92 -21.53 -11.60
C ALA A 592 9.38 -21.38 -10.17
N VAL A 593 8.29 -22.10 -9.87
CA VAL A 593 7.62 -22.11 -8.55
C VAL A 593 7.73 -23.50 -7.94
N VAL A 594 8.29 -23.61 -6.73
CA VAL A 594 8.43 -24.91 -6.06
C VAL A 594 7.04 -25.51 -5.84
N PRO A 595 6.74 -26.72 -6.36
CA PRO A 595 5.38 -27.23 -6.37
C PRO A 595 4.76 -27.35 -4.97
N GLU A 596 3.48 -26.96 -4.89
CA GLU A 596 2.67 -27.24 -3.69
C GLU A 596 2.36 -28.74 -3.63
N ILE A 597 2.47 -29.31 -2.43
CA ILE A 597 2.11 -30.70 -2.16
C ILE A 597 0.71 -30.71 -1.56
N SER A 598 -0.21 -31.42 -2.21
CA SER A 598 -1.60 -31.51 -1.77
C SER A 598 -1.72 -32.13 -0.38
N ARG A 599 -2.43 -31.44 0.53
CA ARG A 599 -2.73 -31.95 1.88
C ARG A 599 -3.50 -33.28 1.86
N LYS A 600 -4.16 -33.62 0.74
CA LYS A 600 -4.85 -34.90 0.55
C LYS A 600 -3.90 -36.12 0.53
N LEU A 601 -2.59 -35.91 0.32
CA LEU A 601 -1.61 -37.00 0.27
C LEU A 601 -1.20 -37.52 1.67
N GLY A 602 -1.41 -36.74 2.73
CA GLY A 602 -1.19 -37.16 4.12
C GLY A 602 0.13 -37.91 4.34
N ALA A 603 0.03 -39.17 4.77
CA ALA A 603 1.15 -40.05 5.09
C ALA A 603 2.09 -40.39 3.91
N THR A 604 1.64 -40.21 2.66
CA THR A 604 2.46 -40.45 1.45
C THR A 604 2.96 -39.17 0.79
N ALA A 605 2.67 -37.99 1.38
CA ALA A 605 3.06 -36.69 0.82
C ALA A 605 4.58 -36.54 0.61
N TRP A 606 5.40 -37.24 1.41
CA TRP A 606 6.86 -37.27 1.25
C TRP A 606 7.32 -37.95 -0.05
N LYS A 607 6.57 -38.94 -0.57
CA LYS A 607 6.89 -39.57 -1.86
C LYS A 607 6.77 -38.58 -3.02
N GLN A 608 5.82 -37.65 -2.93
CA GLN A 608 5.71 -36.56 -3.90
C GLN A 608 6.84 -35.54 -3.74
N VAL A 609 7.39 -35.35 -2.53
CA VAL A 609 8.60 -34.52 -2.33
C VAL A 609 9.83 -35.15 -2.98
N VAL A 610 10.02 -36.46 -2.87
CA VAL A 610 11.08 -37.19 -3.57
C VAL A 610 10.86 -37.15 -5.09
N ARG A 611 9.62 -37.39 -5.55
CA ARG A 611 9.31 -37.33 -6.99
C ARG A 611 9.53 -35.94 -7.60
N ASP A 612 9.14 -34.87 -6.91
CA ASP A 612 9.41 -33.49 -7.32
C ASP A 612 10.91 -33.14 -7.22
N TRP A 613 11.70 -33.90 -6.46
CA TRP A 613 13.15 -33.71 -6.38
C TRP A 613 13.85 -34.20 -7.65
N GLU A 614 13.47 -35.39 -8.12
CA GLU A 614 14.16 -36.13 -9.18
C GLU A 614 13.52 -36.01 -10.57
N TYR A 615 12.22 -35.73 -10.67
CA TYR A 615 11.47 -35.80 -11.94
C TYR A 615 10.59 -34.58 -12.20
N PRO A 616 10.61 -34.01 -13.42
CA PRO A 616 9.65 -32.99 -13.80
C PRO A 616 8.21 -33.56 -13.85
N ASP A 617 7.25 -32.71 -13.50
CA ASP A 617 5.81 -32.95 -13.53
C ASP A 617 5.11 -31.75 -14.19
N PRO A 618 5.02 -31.72 -15.53
CA PRO A 618 4.36 -30.64 -16.26
C PRO A 618 2.88 -30.45 -15.87
N SER A 619 2.21 -31.46 -15.30
CA SER A 619 0.82 -31.33 -14.83
C SER A 619 0.67 -30.42 -13.61
N ARG A 620 1.78 -30.13 -12.92
CA ARG A 620 1.87 -29.24 -11.75
C ARG A 620 2.79 -28.03 -12.00
N ASN A 621 2.96 -27.65 -13.27
CA ASN A 621 3.87 -26.60 -13.76
C ASN A 621 5.34 -26.81 -13.33
N HIS A 622 5.76 -28.07 -13.17
CA HIS A 622 7.09 -28.43 -12.72
C HIS A 622 7.92 -28.95 -13.90
N HIS A 623 8.53 -28.05 -14.68
CA HIS A 623 9.15 -28.43 -15.96
C HIS A 623 10.60 -28.94 -15.84
N THR A 624 11.25 -28.70 -14.70
CA THR A 624 12.62 -29.14 -14.37
C THR A 624 12.63 -29.67 -12.94
N ALA A 625 13.20 -30.87 -12.71
CA ALA A 625 13.34 -31.50 -11.40
C ALA A 625 14.07 -30.57 -10.39
N LEU A 626 13.63 -30.53 -9.11
CA LEU A 626 14.14 -29.54 -8.14
C LEU A 626 15.66 -29.65 -7.90
N GLU A 627 16.28 -30.81 -8.10
CA GLU A 627 17.72 -30.98 -7.93
C GLU A 627 18.57 -30.30 -9.02
N HIS A 628 17.99 -30.01 -10.19
CA HIS A 628 18.64 -29.32 -11.30
C HIS A 628 18.32 -27.81 -11.35
N TRP A 629 17.77 -27.24 -10.27
CA TRP A 629 17.41 -25.83 -10.25
C TRP A 629 18.62 -24.91 -10.08
N LYS A 630 18.69 -23.86 -10.93
CA LYS A 630 19.63 -22.75 -10.74
C LYS A 630 19.31 -21.99 -9.45
N HIS A 631 20.34 -21.47 -8.79
CA HIS A 631 20.18 -20.73 -7.53
C HIS A 631 19.21 -19.53 -7.66
N GLU A 632 19.27 -18.83 -8.80
CA GLU A 632 18.38 -17.71 -9.15
C GLU A 632 16.89 -18.09 -9.06
N TRP A 633 16.51 -19.25 -9.61
CA TRP A 633 15.11 -19.71 -9.70
C TRP A 633 14.44 -19.89 -8.33
N HIS A 634 15.21 -20.14 -7.27
CA HIS A 634 14.70 -20.24 -5.91
C HIS A 634 15.22 -19.13 -4.96
N ALA A 635 15.94 -18.12 -5.44
CA ALA A 635 16.63 -17.14 -4.58
C ALA A 635 15.68 -16.36 -3.65
N SER A 636 14.41 -16.18 -4.02
CA SER A 636 13.42 -15.52 -3.15
C SER A 636 13.18 -16.30 -1.85
N ASN A 637 13.10 -15.57 -0.73
CA ASN A 637 13.07 -16.12 0.63
C ASN A 637 12.04 -17.26 0.85
N ARG A 638 10.86 -17.18 0.20
CA ARG A 638 9.85 -18.26 0.28
C ARG A 638 10.22 -19.49 -0.57
N GLN A 639 10.73 -19.31 -1.79
CA GLN A 639 11.10 -20.43 -2.65
C GLN A 639 12.35 -21.13 -2.11
N SER A 640 13.36 -20.39 -1.67
CA SER A 640 14.56 -20.92 -0.99
C SER A 640 14.18 -21.76 0.23
N GLN A 641 13.28 -21.25 1.08
CA GLN A 641 12.78 -22.02 2.22
C GLN A 641 12.02 -23.30 1.80
N LEU A 642 11.21 -23.27 0.74
CA LEU A 642 10.47 -24.45 0.28
C LEU A 642 11.40 -25.47 -0.39
N TRP A 643 12.27 -25.04 -1.29
CA TRP A 643 13.28 -25.87 -1.95
C TRP A 643 14.21 -26.53 -0.91
N GLY A 644 14.70 -25.77 0.07
CA GLY A 644 15.51 -26.32 1.16
C GLY A 644 14.79 -27.35 2.02
N GLN A 645 13.45 -27.26 2.17
CA GLN A 645 12.64 -28.28 2.83
C GLN A 645 12.46 -29.54 1.96
N ARG A 646 12.30 -29.37 0.64
CA ARG A 646 12.27 -30.49 -0.31
C ARG A 646 13.61 -31.23 -0.29
N ARG A 647 14.72 -30.49 -0.39
CA ARG A 647 16.10 -31.01 -0.30
C ARG A 647 16.33 -31.82 0.97
N THR A 648 16.01 -31.28 2.16
CA THR A 648 16.21 -32.02 3.43
C THR A 648 15.49 -33.37 3.44
N ILE A 649 14.25 -33.44 2.94
CA ILE A 649 13.47 -34.70 2.95
C ILE A 649 13.93 -35.66 1.86
N ALA A 650 14.23 -35.15 0.66
CA ALA A 650 14.64 -35.97 -0.47
C ALA A 650 16.03 -36.58 -0.24
N LEU A 651 17.01 -35.80 0.22
CA LEU A 651 18.37 -36.29 0.45
C LEU A 651 18.46 -37.24 1.65
N GLU A 652 17.68 -37.04 2.72
CA GLU A 652 17.62 -38.03 3.81
C GLU A 652 17.12 -39.39 3.28
N PHE A 653 16.09 -39.41 2.43
CA PHE A 653 15.59 -40.66 1.83
C PHE A 653 16.58 -41.27 0.82
N ILE A 654 17.19 -40.44 -0.05
CA ILE A 654 18.02 -40.89 -1.17
C ILE A 654 19.45 -41.26 -0.71
N GLU A 655 20.09 -40.39 0.07
CA GLU A 655 21.52 -40.49 0.42
C GLU A 655 21.73 -41.27 1.73
N GLU A 656 21.04 -40.91 2.81
CA GLU A 656 21.24 -41.52 4.13
C GLU A 656 20.52 -42.88 4.25
N PHE A 657 19.29 -42.99 3.74
CA PHE A 657 18.51 -44.24 3.79
C PHE A 657 18.61 -45.08 2.51
N GLY A 658 19.42 -44.68 1.52
CA GLY A 658 19.68 -45.47 0.31
C GLY A 658 18.43 -45.83 -0.50
N ARG A 659 17.36 -45.04 -0.37
CA ARG A 659 16.00 -45.27 -0.93
C ARG A 659 15.23 -46.45 -0.33
N ASP A 660 15.67 -47.02 0.80
CA ASP A 660 14.87 -48.04 1.50
C ASP A 660 13.69 -47.40 2.24
N GLU A 661 12.50 -47.57 1.67
CA GLU A 661 11.25 -47.13 2.29
C GLU A 661 10.96 -47.84 3.62
N ALA A 662 11.36 -49.10 3.81
CA ALA A 662 11.08 -49.82 5.05
C ALA A 662 11.87 -49.21 6.22
N SER A 663 13.18 -49.01 6.06
CA SER A 663 14.01 -48.35 7.07
C SER A 663 13.64 -46.87 7.27
N PHE A 664 13.36 -46.12 6.20
CA PHE A 664 12.98 -44.70 6.31
C PHE A 664 11.65 -44.50 7.07
N LEU A 665 10.62 -45.32 6.78
CA LEU A 665 9.34 -45.25 7.49
C LEU A 665 9.43 -45.82 8.92
N GLY A 666 10.36 -46.75 9.18
CA GLY A 666 10.68 -47.24 10.52
C GLY A 666 11.36 -46.19 11.39
N ALA A 667 12.27 -45.41 10.81
CA ALA A 667 13.00 -44.33 11.51
C ALA A 667 12.17 -43.06 11.72
N TYR A 668 11.20 -42.77 10.83
CA TYR A 668 10.39 -41.54 10.87
C TYR A 668 8.87 -41.82 10.88
N PRO A 669 8.31 -42.37 11.98
CA PRO A 669 6.87 -42.58 12.11
C PRO A 669 6.03 -41.30 11.94
N GLU A 670 6.61 -40.12 12.17
CA GLU A 670 6.02 -38.79 11.96
C GLU A 670 5.65 -38.50 10.50
N HIS A 671 6.08 -39.34 9.53
CA HIS A 671 5.61 -39.25 8.15
C HIS A 671 4.07 -39.26 8.04
N LYS A 672 3.38 -39.90 8.99
CA LYS A 672 1.92 -40.03 9.08
C LYS A 672 1.23 -38.69 9.35
N ASP A 673 1.85 -37.83 10.15
CA ASP A 673 1.39 -36.46 10.46
C ASP A 673 1.78 -35.45 9.36
N GLY A 674 2.53 -35.91 8.36
CA GLY A 674 2.82 -35.20 7.12
C GLY A 674 4.17 -34.47 7.11
N ILE A 675 4.45 -33.84 5.96
CA ILE A 675 5.75 -33.25 5.60
C ILE A 675 6.37 -32.38 6.70
N THR A 676 5.59 -31.56 7.39
CA THR A 676 6.11 -30.65 8.43
C THR A 676 6.61 -31.42 9.66
N ALA A 677 5.91 -32.49 10.06
CA ALA A 677 6.30 -33.32 11.20
C ALA A 677 7.55 -34.16 10.87
N LEU A 678 7.53 -34.82 9.70
CA LEU A 678 8.69 -35.53 9.14
C LEU A 678 9.95 -34.65 9.06
N LEU A 679 9.83 -33.43 8.52
CA LEU A 679 10.92 -32.47 8.46
C LEU A 679 11.47 -32.09 9.84
N HIS A 680 10.60 -31.99 10.86
CA HIS A 680 11.02 -31.72 12.23
C HIS A 680 11.75 -32.91 12.86
N ALA A 681 11.33 -34.14 12.58
CA ALA A 681 12.00 -35.36 13.03
C ALA A 681 13.40 -35.50 12.40
N ILE A 682 13.51 -35.35 11.07
CA ILE A 682 14.78 -35.36 10.33
C ILE A 682 15.75 -34.30 10.89
N ARG A 683 15.25 -33.07 11.10
CA ARG A 683 16.08 -31.99 11.67
C ARG A 683 16.44 -32.19 13.13
N ALA A 684 15.67 -32.95 13.90
CA ALA A 684 16.00 -33.31 15.27
C ALA A 684 17.09 -34.39 15.31
N LYS A 685 16.99 -35.43 14.47
CA LYS A 685 18.05 -36.44 14.27
C LYS A 685 19.37 -35.76 13.87
N GLY A 686 19.36 -34.96 12.79
CA GLY A 686 20.55 -34.24 12.33
C GLY A 686 21.13 -33.24 13.34
N GLN A 687 20.33 -32.73 14.30
CA GLN A 687 20.83 -31.92 15.42
C GLN A 687 21.47 -32.77 16.52
N ALA A 688 20.95 -33.97 16.80
CA ALA A 688 21.54 -34.91 17.75
C ALA A 688 22.86 -35.51 17.20
N GLU A 689 22.95 -35.71 15.89
CA GLU A 689 24.15 -36.20 15.18
C GLU A 689 25.17 -35.10 14.85
N GLY A 690 24.95 -33.86 15.27
CA GLY A 690 25.84 -32.72 14.98
C GLY A 690 25.84 -32.22 13.53
N LYS A 691 25.27 -32.97 12.58
CA LYS A 691 25.12 -32.63 11.15
C LYS A 691 24.40 -31.28 10.91
N ILE A 692 23.59 -30.81 11.86
CA ILE A 692 22.83 -29.56 11.78
C ILE A 692 23.06 -28.71 13.04
N LEU A 693 23.64 -27.51 12.88
CA LEU A 693 23.80 -26.54 13.98
C LEU A 693 22.44 -26.09 14.53
N SER A 694 22.22 -26.25 15.84
CA SER A 694 20.94 -25.88 16.46
C SER A 694 20.86 -24.38 16.76
N ARG A 695 19.75 -23.71 16.38
CA ARG A 695 19.47 -22.32 16.79
C ARG A 695 18.92 -22.30 18.21
N ASN A 696 19.84 -22.44 19.17
CA ASN A 696 19.57 -22.65 20.59
C ASN A 696 18.48 -21.71 21.16
N ARG A 697 17.37 -22.30 21.61
CA ARG A 697 16.21 -21.60 22.19
C ARG A 697 15.94 -22.16 23.58
N ARG A 698 16.72 -21.72 24.58
CA ARG A 698 16.60 -22.15 25.99
C ARG A 698 15.13 -22.12 26.43
N LYS A 699 14.57 -23.30 26.75
CA LYS A 699 13.38 -23.45 27.59
C LYS A 699 13.83 -23.53 29.03
N ASN A 700 13.04 -22.97 29.95
CA ASN A 700 13.21 -23.28 31.37
C ASN A 700 12.77 -24.73 31.62
N THR A 701 13.60 -25.49 32.32
CA THR A 701 13.21 -26.71 33.04
C THR A 701 13.83 -26.62 34.42
N ALA A 702 13.01 -26.73 35.46
CA ALA A 702 13.48 -26.64 36.85
C ALA A 702 13.89 -28.02 37.36
N LYS A 703 14.99 -28.03 38.12
CA LYS A 703 15.24 -28.90 39.27
C LYS A 703 16.06 -28.09 40.28
#